data_AF-A0A9D1SJ66-F1
#
_entry.id   AF-A0A9D1SJ66-F1
#
_cell.length_a   1.000
_cell.length_b   1.000
_cell.length_c   1.000
_cell.angle_alpha   90.00
_cell.angle_beta   90.00
_cell.angle_gamma   90.00
#
_symmetry.space_group_name_H-M   'P 1'
#
loop_
_entity.id
_entity.type
_entity.pdbx_description
1 polymer ?
#
loop_
_entity_poly.entity_id
_entity_poly.type
_entity_poly.pdbx_seq_one_letter_code
_entity_poly.pdbx_strand_id
1 'polypeptide(L)'
;MKKKFIALAMVVIMVLGTVAGTLIGCDIITTNAEKDYKQVVATVQYGGLSDVVLKGELRTIYNSYGPMYVQYYGMTEEEALEYLFDSLARQSLLLLKAKAELAKEMGVTFGNDSDITKLLTDDEIRYCIQRANAEFKSQWEANIEERENEQAANDNADEETPSEEEETDEELEARPVREEQEPSTDYVDQGFVADEEHAFPAVFSEWYNEQIAQVQKEIDELNEQIANAGDADTSELEAKLDEARTKRSNMRSAYTDLLNSLTDNYTDYDYFLNAQYESRIAEKYEELLGKELTVSVEEVDEYIKVIGKTNVDELLDEDAYASAVEGGTIVKHYEKGYFNVRSILLGFTEEQKTYLTSLTDRLGEDNVDVFRAVVALGTAGIDAGYTGINTSSSVVEDIVARWGNKGIGINISNTEYDASTDALKDAYTARNVNYADVLAAMVKYISASTSEFLATAQSVMGEEYAANESVLKQYAIGEAFTDLMYLVNDDDGMFESESYQVTPDGAATSYVEEYAVLARRLYKESESDTRAEIGKMAVSESNRGDLMISGTTSDALFNNDAFPEAAGVQYSIYVSEMTSTIADGKKIDAPVYTFVTEDGSISFIINTYGIQIVMINGYAFDEAQIGATVSSEVDEAGHTWYVLGDGYEYQTVVTVNYKVDDDFSYALDENDEKIIESITVERKTLKESFRESMLEGKKSDSYNTAINKFVSENEDACVTKNEKVYQGLLSELTQA
;
A
#
# COMPACT_ATOMS: atom_id res chain seq x y z
N MET A 1 -0.20 11.54 -7.74
CA MET A 1 1.22 11.97 -7.83
C MET A 1 1.72 12.50 -6.48
N LYS A 2 2.13 11.59 -5.58
CA LYS A 2 2.90 11.90 -4.36
C LYS A 2 4.36 11.55 -4.61
N LYS A 3 5.13 12.46 -5.22
CA LYS A 3 6.60 12.38 -5.23
C LYS A 3 7.13 13.75 -4.83
N LYS A 4 7.18 13.99 -3.52
CA LYS A 4 7.78 15.19 -2.94
C LYS A 4 9.24 14.88 -2.67
N PHE A 5 10.11 15.49 -3.47
CA PHE A 5 11.54 15.55 -3.22
C PHE A 5 11.80 16.39 -1.96
N ILE A 6 11.98 15.73 -0.82
CA ILE A 6 12.52 16.37 0.38
C ILE A 6 14.01 16.03 0.40
N ALA A 7 14.82 16.89 -0.20
CA ALA A 7 16.26 16.68 -0.33
C ALA A 7 17.00 16.62 1.02
N LEU A 8 16.40 17.12 2.11
CA LEU A 8 16.95 16.98 3.46
C LEU A 8 16.54 15.64 4.11
N ALA A 9 15.27 15.24 3.99
CA ALA A 9 14.78 13.97 4.52
C ALA A 9 15.34 12.77 3.76
N MET A 10 15.48 12.83 2.43
CA MET A 10 16.15 11.76 1.67
C MET A 10 17.61 11.55 2.08
N VAL A 11 18.33 12.61 2.49
CA VAL A 11 19.73 12.49 2.93
C VAL A 11 19.82 12.03 4.39
N VAL A 12 18.89 12.43 5.26
CA VAL A 12 18.75 11.85 6.62
C VAL A 12 18.35 10.37 6.55
N ILE A 13 17.46 10.00 5.63
CA ILE A 13 17.12 8.61 5.28
C ILE A 13 18.32 7.89 4.66
N MET A 14 19.21 8.57 3.92
CA MET A 14 20.47 7.96 3.49
C MET A 14 21.37 7.66 4.68
N VAL A 15 21.54 8.55 5.66
CA VAL A 15 22.33 8.26 6.88
C VAL A 15 21.71 7.13 7.70
N LEU A 16 20.39 7.14 7.91
CA LEU A 16 19.66 6.07 8.59
C LEU A 16 19.71 4.74 7.80
N GLY A 17 19.55 4.80 6.47
CA GLY A 17 19.56 3.65 5.56
C GLY A 17 20.94 3.06 5.29
N THR A 18 22.04 3.80 5.49
CA THR A 18 23.41 3.27 5.32
C THR A 18 23.78 2.18 6.32
N VAL A 19 23.08 2.08 7.45
CA VAL A 19 23.30 1.00 8.42
C VAL A 19 22.49 -0.26 8.07
N ALA A 20 21.39 -0.12 7.33
CA ALA A 20 20.53 -1.24 6.92
C ALA A 20 21.13 -2.11 5.79
N GLY A 21 22.14 -1.65 5.06
CA GLY A 21 22.58 -2.31 3.81
C GLY A 21 24.05 -2.73 3.69
N THR A 22 24.95 -2.38 4.61
CA THR A 22 26.38 -2.68 4.44
C THR A 22 27.08 -3.04 5.76
N LEU A 23 26.85 -4.27 6.24
CA LEU A 23 27.60 -4.88 7.34
C LEU A 23 28.62 -5.90 6.81
N ILE A 24 29.63 -5.44 6.07
CA ILE A 24 30.82 -6.27 5.77
C ILE A 24 32.07 -5.43 5.98
N GLY A 25 32.85 -5.76 7.02
CA GLY A 25 34.21 -5.26 7.16
C GLY A 25 34.81 -5.36 8.56
N CYS A 26 35.10 -6.57 9.04
CA CYS A 26 35.95 -6.77 10.22
C CYS A 26 37.39 -6.28 9.95
N ASP A 27 37.93 -5.41 10.81
CA ASP A 27 39.38 -5.29 10.96
C ASP A 27 39.82 -5.09 12.42
N ILE A 28 40.74 -5.97 12.86
CA ILE A 28 41.22 -6.13 14.24
C ILE A 28 42.33 -5.09 14.54
N ILE A 29 41.99 -3.80 14.72
CA ILE A 29 42.76 -2.82 15.53
C ILE A 29 41.81 -1.71 16.07
N THR A 30 41.09 -1.99 17.16
CA THR A 30 39.99 -1.13 17.66
C THR A 30 40.41 0.27 18.17
N THR A 31 41.56 0.43 18.83
CA THR A 31 41.92 1.73 19.45
C THR A 31 42.39 2.79 18.45
N ASN A 32 42.80 2.38 17.25
CA ASN A 32 43.20 3.31 16.19
C ASN A 32 42.06 3.60 15.22
N ALA A 33 41.13 2.65 15.02
CA ALA A 33 40.00 2.78 14.13
C ALA A 33 38.95 3.79 14.65
N GLU A 34 38.57 3.73 15.94
CA GLU A 34 37.65 4.72 16.55
C GLU A 34 38.22 6.13 16.47
N LYS A 35 39.53 6.25 16.76
CA LYS A 35 40.22 7.53 16.69
C LYS A 35 40.33 8.06 15.26
N ASP A 36 40.43 7.18 14.27
CA ASP A 36 40.43 7.54 12.86
C ASP A 36 39.03 7.97 12.40
N TYR A 37 38.00 7.21 12.77
CA TYR A 37 36.60 7.54 12.52
C TYR A 37 36.24 8.93 13.05
N LYS A 38 36.59 9.21 14.31
CA LYS A 38 36.31 10.48 15.01
C LYS A 38 37.20 11.65 14.57
N GLN A 39 38.02 11.51 13.53
CA GLN A 39 38.76 12.66 12.99
C GLN A 39 37.79 13.65 12.34
N VAL A 40 37.93 14.92 12.70
CA VAL A 40 37.09 15.99 12.14
C VAL A 40 37.57 16.36 10.74
N VAL A 41 36.73 16.10 9.74
CA VAL A 41 36.92 16.50 8.33
C VAL A 41 36.44 17.93 8.10
N ALA A 42 35.37 18.36 8.78
CA ALA A 42 34.97 19.76 8.78
C ALA A 42 34.37 20.18 10.12
N THR A 43 34.53 21.47 10.44
CA THR A 43 33.78 22.13 11.51
C THR A 43 32.81 23.11 10.88
N VAL A 44 31.54 23.02 11.26
CA VAL A 44 30.46 23.87 10.77
C VAL A 44 29.99 24.77 11.91
N GLN A 45 29.82 26.08 11.67
CA GLN A 45 29.43 27.03 12.72
C GLN A 45 28.39 28.02 12.22
N TYR A 46 27.30 28.18 12.97
CA TYR A 46 26.26 29.16 12.68
C TYR A 46 25.50 29.57 13.94
N GLY A 47 25.16 30.86 14.09
CA GLY A 47 24.29 31.32 15.18
C GLY A 47 24.84 31.13 16.60
N GLY A 48 26.15 30.95 16.77
CA GLY A 48 26.77 30.60 18.06
C GLY A 48 26.70 29.10 18.38
N LEU A 49 26.18 28.30 17.46
CA LEU A 49 26.20 26.84 17.48
C LEU A 49 27.35 26.31 16.61
N SER A 50 27.79 25.10 16.89
CA SER A 50 28.81 24.39 16.11
C SER A 50 28.50 22.91 15.98
N ASP A 51 28.87 22.35 14.84
CA ASP A 51 28.78 20.93 14.53
C ASP A 51 30.05 20.46 13.79
N VAL A 52 30.22 19.15 13.63
CA VAL A 52 31.38 18.55 12.98
C VAL A 52 30.97 17.47 11.99
N VAL A 53 31.69 17.39 10.87
CA VAL A 53 31.62 16.24 9.96
C VAL A 53 32.80 15.32 10.27
N LEU A 54 32.52 14.07 10.62
CA LEU A 54 33.54 13.08 10.97
C LEU A 54 34.04 12.33 9.72
N LYS A 55 35.30 11.87 9.76
CA LYS A 55 35.92 11.07 8.69
C LYS A 55 35.18 9.78 8.47
N GLY A 56 34.71 9.17 9.56
CA GLY A 56 33.89 7.97 9.56
C GLY A 56 32.61 8.12 8.75
N GLU A 57 31.79 9.12 9.08
CA GLU A 57 30.50 9.40 8.42
C GLU A 57 30.68 9.63 6.91
N LEU A 58 31.67 10.44 6.54
CA LEU A 58 31.98 10.69 5.12
C LEU A 58 32.42 9.42 4.39
N ARG A 59 33.21 8.55 5.04
CA ARG A 59 33.60 7.27 4.45
C ARG A 59 32.39 6.35 4.25
N THR A 60 31.54 6.21 5.27
CA THR A 60 30.36 5.34 5.23
C THR A 60 29.45 5.76 4.07
N ILE A 61 29.10 7.04 3.99
CA ILE A 61 28.25 7.57 2.91
C ILE A 61 28.91 7.40 1.53
N TYR A 62 30.23 7.60 1.44
CA TYR A 62 30.94 7.33 0.19
C TYR A 62 30.87 5.86 -0.21
N ASN A 63 31.06 4.92 0.70
CA ASN A 63 31.01 3.50 0.37
C ASN A 63 29.62 3.08 -0.14
N SER A 64 28.55 3.67 0.41
CA SER A 64 27.19 3.34 0.03
C SER A 64 26.74 4.00 -1.28
N TYR A 65 27.11 5.26 -1.53
CA TYR A 65 26.60 6.02 -2.68
C TYR A 65 27.66 6.45 -3.70
N GLY A 66 28.92 6.57 -3.28
CA GLY A 66 30.05 6.95 -4.14
C GLY A 66 30.16 6.11 -5.42
N PRO A 67 30.12 4.76 -5.35
CA PRO A 67 30.14 3.91 -6.54
C PRO A 67 29.03 4.21 -7.55
N MET A 68 27.84 4.57 -7.07
CA MET A 68 26.71 4.94 -7.94
C MET A 68 27.01 6.23 -8.71
N TYR A 69 27.54 7.26 -8.03
CA TYR A 69 27.91 8.54 -8.64
C TYR A 69 29.04 8.36 -9.67
N VAL A 70 29.99 7.48 -9.38
CA VAL A 70 31.07 7.15 -10.33
C VAL A 70 30.53 6.38 -11.55
N GLN A 71 29.75 5.33 -11.32
CA GLN A 71 29.31 4.41 -12.38
C GLN A 71 28.21 4.98 -13.27
N TYR A 72 27.18 5.62 -12.68
CA TYR A 72 25.99 6.07 -13.41
C TYR A 72 26.04 7.55 -13.78
N TYR A 73 26.69 8.38 -12.97
CA TYR A 73 26.78 9.83 -13.22
C TYR A 73 28.13 10.26 -13.80
N GLY A 74 29.08 9.32 -13.97
CA GLY A 74 30.36 9.55 -14.62
C GLY A 74 31.29 10.49 -13.86
N MET A 75 31.06 10.67 -12.55
CA MET A 75 31.95 11.42 -11.66
C MET A 75 33.25 10.65 -11.43
N THR A 76 34.34 11.37 -11.19
CA THR A 76 35.55 10.78 -10.59
C THR A 76 35.31 10.47 -9.11
N GLU A 77 36.14 9.60 -8.52
CA GLU A 77 36.07 9.32 -7.07
C GLU A 77 36.24 10.57 -6.22
N GLU A 78 37.12 11.49 -6.64
CA GLU A 78 37.31 12.79 -5.99
C GLU A 78 36.06 13.67 -6.11
N GLU A 79 35.43 13.74 -7.28
CA GLU A 79 34.18 14.50 -7.47
C GLU A 79 33.02 13.91 -6.67
N ALA A 80 32.90 12.57 -6.61
CA ALA A 80 31.88 11.90 -5.82
C ALA A 80 32.10 12.12 -4.31
N LEU A 81 33.34 12.02 -3.82
CA LEU A 81 33.67 12.27 -2.43
C LEU A 81 33.44 13.74 -2.04
N GLU A 82 33.84 14.69 -2.90
CA GLU A 82 33.61 16.12 -2.66
C GLU A 82 32.12 16.43 -2.62
N TYR A 83 31.33 15.86 -3.54
CA TYR A 83 29.88 16.02 -3.56
C TYR A 83 29.22 15.53 -2.27
N LEU A 84 29.63 14.37 -1.76
CA LEU A 84 29.09 13.81 -0.52
C LEU A 84 29.56 14.59 0.71
N PHE A 85 30.81 15.09 0.70
CA PHE A 85 31.32 16.01 1.72
C PHE A 85 30.51 17.30 1.78
N ASP A 86 30.28 17.95 0.63
CA ASP A 86 29.49 19.17 0.52
C ASP A 86 28.05 18.92 1.01
N SER A 87 27.47 17.78 0.67
CA SER A 87 26.14 17.38 1.14
C SER A 87 26.06 17.31 2.67
N LEU A 88 27.01 16.64 3.32
CA LEU A 88 27.09 16.54 4.79
C LEU A 88 27.29 17.91 5.45
N ALA A 89 28.24 18.70 4.95
CA ALA A 89 28.54 20.02 5.51
C ALA A 89 27.32 20.96 5.39
N ARG A 90 26.59 20.89 4.27
CA ARG A 90 25.34 21.63 4.06
C ARG A 90 24.25 21.18 5.00
N GLN A 91 24.07 19.88 5.22
CA GLN A 91 23.09 19.35 6.16
C GLN A 91 23.34 19.88 7.58
N SER A 92 24.57 19.75 8.10
CA SER A 92 24.93 20.31 9.41
C SER A 92 24.66 21.82 9.47
N LEU A 93 25.03 22.57 8.44
CA LEU A 93 24.83 24.02 8.39
C LEU A 93 23.33 24.39 8.43
N LEU A 94 22.49 23.65 7.73
CA LEU A 94 21.04 23.86 7.69
C LEU A 94 20.38 23.49 9.00
N LEU A 95 20.82 22.41 9.63
CA LEU A 95 20.32 22.02 10.94
C LEU A 95 20.70 23.03 12.03
N LEU A 96 21.94 23.54 12.02
CA LEU A 96 22.34 24.64 12.92
C LEU A 96 21.46 25.88 12.71
N LYS A 97 21.10 26.18 11.45
CA LYS A 97 20.16 27.26 11.15
C LYS A 97 18.77 26.99 11.72
N ALA A 98 18.22 25.80 11.51
CA ALA A 98 16.92 25.38 12.02
C ALA A 98 16.87 25.51 13.55
N LYS A 99 17.86 24.93 14.25
CA LYS A 99 18.02 25.03 15.72
C LYS A 99 18.03 26.49 16.19
N ALA A 100 18.81 27.35 15.53
CA ALA A 100 18.93 28.76 15.91
C ALA A 100 17.64 29.58 15.67
N GLU A 101 16.95 29.38 14.54
CA GLU A 101 15.71 30.11 14.22
C GLU A 101 14.53 29.62 15.05
N LEU A 102 14.39 28.31 15.29
CA LEU A 102 13.34 27.77 16.17
C LEU A 102 13.55 28.22 17.61
N ALA A 103 14.78 28.19 18.13
CA ALA A 103 15.07 28.68 19.48
C ALA A 103 14.61 30.13 19.66
N LYS A 104 14.86 30.95 18.64
CA LYS A 104 14.46 32.37 18.61
C LYS A 104 12.94 32.53 18.53
N GLU A 105 12.24 31.78 17.68
CA GLU A 105 10.77 31.81 17.57
C GLU A 105 10.10 31.37 18.89
N MET A 106 10.64 30.33 19.54
CA MET A 106 10.15 29.80 20.81
C MET A 106 10.55 30.65 22.02
N GLY A 107 11.46 31.62 21.84
CA GLY A 107 11.97 32.46 22.93
C GLY A 107 12.81 31.70 23.96
N VAL A 108 13.43 30.57 23.55
CA VAL A 108 14.28 29.74 24.41
C VAL A 108 15.75 30.07 24.18
N THR A 109 16.56 29.99 25.24
CA THR A 109 18.03 30.09 25.11
C THR A 109 18.58 28.73 24.72
N PHE A 110 19.21 28.65 23.54
CA PHE A 110 19.78 27.42 22.99
C PHE A 110 21.26 27.64 22.62
N GLY A 111 22.11 26.68 22.97
CA GLY A 111 23.55 26.68 22.74
C GLY A 111 24.07 25.25 22.56
N ASN A 112 25.37 25.07 22.28
CA ASN A 112 25.96 23.76 21.98
C ASN A 112 25.68 22.67 23.03
N ASP A 113 25.64 23.02 24.32
CA ASP A 113 25.40 22.06 25.42
C ASP A 113 23.91 21.95 25.79
N SER A 114 23.00 22.52 24.98
CA SER A 114 21.56 22.47 25.25
C SER A 114 20.98 21.14 24.79
N ASP A 115 20.13 20.56 25.64
CA ASP A 115 19.28 19.44 25.26
C ASP A 115 18.39 19.81 24.05
N ILE A 116 18.49 19.02 22.99
CA ILE A 116 17.81 19.23 21.70
C ILE A 116 16.28 19.18 21.85
N THR A 117 15.78 18.43 22.82
CA THR A 117 14.35 18.29 23.12
C THR A 117 13.68 19.60 23.53
N LYS A 118 14.45 20.62 23.95
CA LYS A 118 13.92 21.97 24.23
C LYS A 118 13.30 22.67 23.04
N LEU A 119 13.55 22.18 21.82
CA LEU A 119 12.99 22.69 20.58
C LEU A 119 11.73 21.92 20.13
N LEU A 120 11.31 20.94 20.92
CA LEU A 120 10.21 20.02 20.63
C LEU A 120 9.12 20.08 21.73
N THR A 121 7.90 19.69 21.39
CA THR A 121 6.82 19.41 22.34
C THR A 121 6.94 17.99 22.91
N ASP A 122 6.22 17.68 23.98
CA ASP A 122 6.22 16.33 24.55
C ASP A 122 5.73 15.28 23.54
N ASP A 123 4.75 15.62 22.69
CA ASP A 123 4.27 14.74 21.62
C ASP A 123 5.32 14.47 20.56
N GLU A 124 6.07 15.50 20.17
CA GLU A 124 7.15 15.37 19.20
C GLU A 124 8.28 14.50 19.77
N ILE A 125 8.58 14.65 21.07
CA ILE A 125 9.58 13.81 21.76
C ILE A 125 9.11 12.35 21.78
N ARG A 126 7.86 12.09 22.19
CA ARG A 126 7.25 10.75 22.19
C ARG A 126 7.33 10.11 20.80
N TYR A 127 6.89 10.84 19.78
CA TYR A 127 6.91 10.39 18.39
C TYR A 127 8.33 10.02 17.93
N CYS A 128 9.34 10.85 18.24
CA CYS A 128 10.74 10.55 17.91
C CYS A 128 11.28 9.31 18.64
N ILE A 129 10.90 9.07 19.90
CA ILE A 129 11.26 7.86 20.63
C ILE A 129 10.62 6.63 19.97
N GLN A 130 9.33 6.70 19.62
CA GLN A 130 8.64 5.60 18.95
C GLN A 130 9.28 5.26 17.60
N ARG A 131 9.63 6.28 16.81
CA ARG A 131 10.34 6.11 15.53
C ARG A 131 11.70 5.44 15.69
N ALA A 132 12.50 5.88 16.66
CA ALA A 132 13.82 5.30 16.92
C ALA A 132 13.71 3.84 17.39
N ASN A 133 12.76 3.55 18.27
CA ASN A 133 12.53 2.19 18.75
C ASN A 133 12.01 1.26 17.65
N ALA A 134 11.09 1.71 16.80
CA ALA A 134 10.59 0.92 15.67
C ALA A 134 11.73 0.51 14.72
N GLU A 135 12.66 1.42 14.44
CA GLU A 135 13.85 1.13 13.62
C GLU A 135 14.75 0.07 14.26
N PHE A 136 14.99 0.16 15.58
CA PHE A 136 15.79 -0.82 16.31
C PHE A 136 15.11 -2.18 16.41
N LYS A 137 13.79 -2.20 16.60
CA LYS A 137 12.98 -3.41 16.65
C LYS A 137 13.02 -4.14 15.31
N SER A 138 12.78 -3.45 14.21
CA SER A 138 12.87 -4.03 12.86
C SER A 138 14.24 -4.67 12.59
N GLN A 139 15.35 -3.99 12.94
CA GLN A 139 16.68 -4.58 12.79
C GLN A 139 16.92 -5.80 13.68
N TRP A 140 16.40 -5.76 14.92
CA TRP A 140 16.53 -6.87 15.85
C TRP A 140 15.72 -8.08 15.41
N GLU A 141 14.50 -7.88 14.90
CA GLU A 141 13.63 -8.91 14.32
C GLU A 141 14.25 -9.52 13.07
N ALA A 142 14.79 -8.71 12.16
CA ALA A 142 15.52 -9.21 10.99
C ALA A 142 16.73 -10.09 11.38
N ASN A 143 17.47 -9.70 12.43
CA ASN A 143 18.57 -10.52 12.97
C ASN A 143 18.07 -11.82 13.64
N ILE A 144 16.84 -11.84 14.19
CA ILE A 144 16.23 -13.07 14.72
C ILE A 144 15.87 -13.98 13.55
N GLU A 145 15.18 -13.45 12.55
CA GLU A 145 14.72 -14.17 11.36
C GLU A 145 15.90 -14.79 10.59
N GLU A 146 16.97 -14.03 10.34
CA GLU A 146 18.19 -14.53 9.71
C GLU A 146 18.74 -15.75 10.47
N ARG A 147 18.74 -15.70 11.80
CA ARG A 147 19.24 -16.80 12.65
C ARG A 147 18.32 -18.01 12.64
N GLU A 148 17.01 -17.80 12.64
CA GLU A 148 16.03 -18.87 12.57
C GLU A 148 16.10 -19.56 11.20
N ASN A 149 16.28 -18.81 10.12
CA ASN A 149 16.53 -19.31 8.78
C ASN A 149 17.84 -20.11 8.69
N GLU A 150 18.93 -19.61 9.29
CA GLU A 150 20.20 -20.36 9.39
C GLU A 150 20.06 -21.67 10.17
N GLN A 151 19.29 -21.67 11.26
CA GLN A 151 19.04 -22.87 12.08
C GLN A 151 18.22 -23.90 11.30
N ALA A 152 17.13 -23.46 10.66
CA ALA A 152 16.29 -24.31 9.82
C ALA A 152 17.08 -24.92 8.64
N ALA A 153 17.96 -24.14 8.02
CA ALA A 153 18.84 -24.65 6.95
C ALA A 153 19.84 -25.70 7.45
N ASN A 154 20.35 -25.55 8.68
CA ASN A 154 21.28 -26.51 9.29
C ASN A 154 20.60 -27.79 9.78
N ASP A 155 19.37 -27.71 10.26
CA ASP A 155 18.59 -28.88 10.71
C ASP A 155 18.10 -29.73 9.52
N ASN A 156 17.96 -29.14 8.33
CA ASN A 156 17.63 -29.84 7.08
C ASN A 156 18.86 -30.42 6.33
N ALA A 157 20.08 -30.30 6.87
CA ALA A 157 21.30 -30.69 6.17
C ALA A 157 21.54 -32.22 6.06
N ASP A 158 20.67 -33.06 6.63
CA ASP A 158 20.83 -34.53 6.66
C ASP A 158 19.79 -35.33 5.85
N GLU A 159 18.93 -34.69 5.06
CA GLU A 159 18.05 -35.39 4.11
C GLU A 159 18.35 -35.01 2.65
N GLU A 160 19.33 -35.70 2.04
CA GLU A 160 19.25 -35.97 0.59
C GLU A 160 18.05 -36.92 0.37
N THR A 161 16.84 -36.37 0.35
CA THR A 161 15.66 -37.08 -0.14
C THR A 161 15.81 -37.19 -1.67
N PRO A 162 15.75 -38.40 -2.24
CA PRO A 162 15.88 -38.57 -3.68
C PRO A 162 14.76 -37.79 -4.36
N SER A 163 15.13 -36.93 -5.32
CA SER A 163 14.23 -36.18 -6.18
C SER A 163 13.11 -37.09 -6.68
N GLU A 164 11.91 -36.93 -6.11
CA GLU A 164 10.71 -37.47 -6.73
C GLU A 164 10.56 -36.73 -8.06
N GLU A 165 10.45 -37.50 -9.15
CA GLU A 165 10.26 -36.99 -10.50
C GLU A 165 9.08 -36.02 -10.49
N GLU A 166 9.36 -34.75 -10.79
CA GLU A 166 8.40 -33.67 -10.93
C GLU A 166 7.19 -34.16 -11.74
N GLU A 167 6.02 -34.27 -11.09
CA GLU A 167 4.79 -34.11 -11.84
C GLU A 167 4.83 -32.68 -12.38
N THR A 168 4.85 -32.56 -13.70
CA THR A 168 4.80 -31.29 -14.41
C THR A 168 3.42 -30.68 -14.23
N ASP A 169 3.15 -30.17 -13.04
CA ASP A 169 2.13 -29.16 -12.84
C ASP A 169 2.68 -27.90 -13.50
N GLU A 170 1.91 -27.32 -14.43
CA GLU A 170 2.23 -26.02 -15.02
C GLU A 170 2.37 -25.02 -13.86
N GLU A 171 3.60 -24.68 -13.47
CA GLU A 171 3.87 -23.79 -12.34
C GLU A 171 3.34 -22.39 -12.71
N LEU A 172 2.15 -22.07 -12.20
CA LEU A 172 1.57 -20.75 -12.27
C LEU A 172 2.46 -19.80 -11.45
N GLU A 173 2.78 -18.65 -12.03
CA GLU A 173 3.50 -17.58 -11.32
C GLU A 173 2.72 -17.13 -10.08
N ALA A 174 3.41 -16.70 -9.04
CA ALA A 174 2.79 -16.17 -7.83
C ALA A 174 2.14 -14.82 -8.14
N ARG A 175 0.95 -14.58 -7.57
CA ARG A 175 0.32 -13.25 -7.65
C ARG A 175 1.10 -12.24 -6.81
N PRO A 176 0.99 -10.94 -7.11
CA PRO A 176 1.51 -9.90 -6.23
C PRO A 176 0.94 -10.06 -4.82
N VAL A 177 1.76 -9.84 -3.80
CA VAL A 177 1.32 -9.77 -2.40
C VAL A 177 0.91 -8.33 -2.11
N ARG A 178 -0.18 -8.15 -1.35
CA ARG A 178 -0.57 -6.83 -0.88
C ARG A 178 0.50 -6.35 0.11
N GLU A 179 1.21 -5.27 -0.21
CA GLU A 179 2.12 -4.66 0.75
C GLU A 179 1.35 -4.26 2.01
N GLU A 180 1.85 -4.66 3.18
CA GLU A 180 1.34 -4.15 4.44
C GLU A 180 1.50 -2.64 4.48
N GLN A 181 0.43 -1.93 4.86
CA GLN A 181 0.54 -0.51 5.09
C GLN A 181 1.40 -0.28 6.34
N GLU A 182 2.55 0.36 6.14
CA GLU A 182 3.37 0.89 7.22
C GLU A 182 2.61 1.97 8.01
N PRO A 183 2.84 2.09 9.33
CA PRO A 183 2.21 3.13 10.11
C PRO A 183 2.62 4.49 9.54
N SER A 184 1.67 5.43 9.56
CA SER A 184 1.91 6.79 9.07
C SER A 184 3.21 7.35 9.64
N THR A 185 4.12 7.75 8.75
CA THR A 185 5.31 8.52 9.14
C THR A 185 4.97 9.97 9.44
N ASP A 186 3.76 10.44 9.11
CA ASP A 186 3.40 11.82 9.38
C ASP A 186 3.09 11.99 10.86
N TYR A 187 3.77 12.96 11.48
CA TYR A 187 3.48 13.37 12.85
C TYR A 187 2.08 14.00 12.93
N VAL A 188 1.25 13.49 13.83
CA VAL A 188 -0.07 14.04 14.16
C VAL A 188 -0.04 14.48 15.62
N ASP A 189 -0.35 15.76 15.87
CA ASP A 189 -0.52 16.28 17.23
C ASP A 189 -1.75 15.63 17.86
N GLN A 190 -1.52 14.73 18.81
CA GLN A 190 -2.57 14.03 19.55
C GLN A 190 -3.01 14.81 20.80
N GLY A 191 -2.36 15.95 21.06
CA GLY A 191 -2.63 16.79 22.21
C GLY A 191 -2.26 16.13 23.53
N PHE A 192 -1.22 15.28 23.59
CA PHE A 192 -0.82 14.75 24.89
C PHE A 192 -0.24 15.85 25.77
N VAL A 193 -0.42 15.61 27.06
CA VAL A 193 0.27 16.32 28.12
C VAL A 193 1.03 15.26 28.91
N ALA A 194 2.33 15.41 29.08
CA ALA A 194 3.11 14.47 29.89
C ALA A 194 2.60 14.45 31.34
N ASP A 195 1.98 13.36 31.75
CA ASP A 195 1.57 13.06 33.13
C ASP A 195 1.81 11.57 33.48
N GLU A 196 1.41 11.13 34.68
CA GLU A 196 1.61 9.73 35.11
C GLU A 196 0.84 8.70 34.27
N GLU A 197 -0.25 9.11 33.62
CA GLU A 197 -1.06 8.27 32.73
C GLU A 197 -0.50 8.27 31.29
N HIS A 198 0.27 9.30 30.94
CA HIS A 198 0.86 9.53 29.62
C HIS A 198 2.40 9.65 29.69
N ALA A 199 3.05 8.71 30.36
CA ALA A 199 4.51 8.63 30.42
C ALA A 199 5.14 8.39 29.04
N PHE A 200 6.38 8.86 28.83
CA PHE A 200 7.13 8.54 27.61
C PHE A 200 7.34 7.02 27.51
N PRO A 201 7.33 6.46 26.28
CA PRO A 201 7.61 5.05 26.09
C PRO A 201 9.04 4.71 26.54
N ALA A 202 9.23 3.47 26.96
CA ALA A 202 10.55 2.94 27.30
C ALA A 202 11.49 2.99 26.08
N VAL A 203 12.77 3.20 26.30
CA VAL A 203 13.76 3.08 25.22
C VAL A 203 13.97 1.60 24.87
N PHE A 204 14.42 1.31 23.64
CA PHE A 204 14.53 -0.06 23.11
C PHE A 204 15.22 -1.06 24.05
N SER A 205 16.28 -0.64 24.76
CA SER A 205 17.00 -1.52 25.69
C SER A 205 16.16 -1.93 26.91
N GLU A 206 15.30 -1.06 27.42
CA GLU A 206 14.39 -1.35 28.53
C GLU A 206 13.29 -2.29 28.03
N TRP A 207 12.70 -1.97 26.88
CA TRP A 207 11.73 -2.81 26.19
C TRP A 207 12.26 -4.23 25.92
N TYR A 208 13.45 -4.37 25.33
CA TYR A 208 14.09 -5.66 25.08
C TYR A 208 14.27 -6.48 26.37
N ASN A 209 14.63 -5.84 27.48
CA ASN A 209 14.79 -6.53 28.76
C ASN A 209 13.47 -7.09 29.28
N GLU A 210 12.35 -6.40 29.04
CA GLU A 210 11.00 -6.86 29.38
C GLU A 210 10.61 -8.08 28.53
N GLN A 211 10.86 -8.03 27.21
CA GLN A 211 10.62 -9.16 26.30
C GLN A 211 11.43 -10.40 26.70
N ILE A 212 12.72 -10.24 27.03
CA ILE A 212 13.55 -11.33 27.55
C ILE A 212 13.03 -11.88 28.89
N ALA A 213 12.55 -11.00 29.77
CA ALA A 213 11.98 -11.42 31.05
C ALA A 213 10.69 -12.22 30.86
N GLN A 214 9.87 -11.87 29.87
CA GLN A 214 8.64 -12.59 29.54
C GLN A 214 8.92 -14.02 29.06
N VAL A 215 9.86 -14.20 28.12
CA VAL A 215 10.24 -15.56 27.66
C VAL A 215 10.95 -16.34 28.77
N GLN A 216 11.73 -15.67 29.64
CA GLN A 216 12.31 -16.32 30.81
C GLN A 216 11.24 -16.83 31.79
N LYS A 217 10.15 -16.08 31.98
CA LYS A 217 9.02 -16.48 32.82
C LYS A 217 8.31 -17.71 32.21
N GLU A 218 8.08 -17.72 30.91
CA GLU A 218 7.53 -18.89 30.19
C GLU A 218 8.39 -20.15 30.40
N ILE A 219 9.71 -20.01 30.25
CA ILE A 219 10.67 -21.09 30.51
C ILE A 219 10.56 -21.60 31.96
N ASP A 220 10.46 -20.69 32.94
CA ASP A 220 10.36 -21.06 34.35
C ASP A 220 9.04 -21.81 34.63
N GLU A 221 7.93 -21.37 34.04
CA GLU A 221 6.63 -22.03 34.12
C GLU A 221 6.63 -23.43 33.47
N LEU A 222 7.23 -23.58 32.29
CA LEU A 222 7.38 -24.88 31.62
C LEU A 222 8.25 -25.85 32.44
N ASN A 223 9.36 -25.38 33.01
CA ASN A 223 10.19 -26.20 33.90
C ASN A 223 9.40 -26.66 35.14
N GLU A 224 8.56 -25.79 35.72
CA GLU A 224 7.71 -26.15 36.86
C GLU A 224 6.65 -27.19 36.46
N GLN A 225 6.02 -27.04 35.29
CA GLN A 225 5.05 -28.02 34.77
C GLN A 225 5.69 -29.40 34.56
N ILE A 226 6.86 -29.46 33.94
CA ILE A 226 7.63 -30.70 33.73
C ILE A 226 8.01 -31.33 35.07
N ALA A 227 8.51 -30.53 36.02
CA ALA A 227 8.87 -31.02 37.35
C ALA A 227 7.67 -31.61 38.12
N ASN A 228 6.46 -31.06 37.89
CA ASN A 228 5.22 -31.50 38.53
C ASN A 228 4.51 -32.65 37.79
N ALA A 229 4.95 -33.02 36.58
CA ALA A 229 4.33 -34.05 35.73
C ALA A 229 4.55 -35.49 36.24
N GLY A 230 5.57 -35.73 37.07
CA GLY A 230 5.85 -37.06 37.63
C GLY A 230 6.23 -38.09 36.56
N ASP A 231 5.43 -39.14 36.42
CA ASP A 231 5.61 -40.21 35.40
C ASP A 231 4.79 -39.98 34.11
N ALA A 232 4.14 -38.82 33.96
CA ALA A 232 3.39 -38.48 32.74
C ALA A 232 4.34 -38.21 31.56
N ASP A 233 3.84 -38.42 30.34
CA ASP A 233 4.57 -38.07 29.12
C ASP A 233 4.72 -36.55 29.01
N THR A 234 5.97 -36.07 29.04
CA THR A 234 6.34 -34.64 29.01
C THR A 234 6.87 -34.20 27.64
N SER A 235 6.85 -35.07 26.63
CA SER A 235 7.52 -34.81 25.34
C SER A 235 7.08 -33.50 24.68
N GLU A 236 5.79 -33.16 24.72
CA GLU A 236 5.28 -31.89 24.18
C GLU A 236 5.73 -30.67 24.99
N LEU A 237 5.76 -30.78 26.33
CA LEU A 237 6.25 -29.69 27.20
C LEU A 237 7.76 -29.49 27.06
N GLU A 238 8.50 -30.58 26.87
CA GLU A 238 9.95 -30.54 26.62
C GLU A 238 10.26 -29.91 25.26
N ALA A 239 9.45 -30.19 24.22
CA ALA A 239 9.57 -29.53 22.92
C ALA A 239 9.32 -28.01 23.04
N LYS A 240 8.21 -27.59 23.68
CA LYS A 240 7.91 -26.17 23.93
C LYS A 240 9.00 -25.48 24.76
N LEU A 241 9.56 -26.17 25.75
CA LEU A 241 10.66 -25.65 26.57
C LEU A 241 11.94 -25.45 25.75
N ASP A 242 12.22 -26.34 24.80
CA ASP A 242 13.37 -26.21 23.90
C ASP A 242 13.16 -25.04 22.94
N GLU A 243 11.98 -24.94 22.33
CA GLU A 243 11.58 -23.82 21.47
C GLU A 243 11.70 -22.46 22.20
N ALA A 244 11.13 -22.33 23.40
CA ALA A 244 11.23 -21.11 24.19
C ALA A 244 12.69 -20.76 24.57
N ARG A 245 13.54 -21.77 24.86
CA ARG A 245 14.97 -21.57 25.13
C ARG A 245 15.72 -21.10 23.89
N THR A 246 15.43 -21.70 22.73
CA THR A 246 15.99 -21.32 21.43
C THR A 246 15.58 -19.90 21.08
N LYS A 247 14.28 -19.58 21.13
CA LYS A 247 13.75 -18.22 20.96
C LYS A 247 14.49 -17.20 21.82
N ARG A 248 14.60 -17.45 23.13
CA ARG A 248 15.34 -16.55 24.05
C ARG A 248 16.83 -16.43 23.69
N SER A 249 17.45 -17.51 23.22
CA SER A 249 18.86 -17.51 22.80
C SER A 249 19.06 -16.68 21.52
N ASN A 250 18.16 -16.84 20.54
CA ASN A 250 18.15 -16.08 19.29
C ASN A 250 17.95 -14.59 19.60
N MET A 251 16.93 -14.24 20.38
CA MET A 251 16.68 -12.87 20.86
C MET A 251 17.92 -12.21 21.50
N ARG A 252 18.62 -12.92 22.40
CA ARG A 252 19.83 -12.40 23.06
C ARG A 252 20.99 -12.22 22.12
N SER A 253 21.15 -13.15 21.19
CA SER A 253 22.23 -13.13 20.21
C SER A 253 22.00 -12.00 19.21
N ALA A 254 20.79 -11.89 18.65
CA ALA A 254 20.36 -10.80 17.78
C ALA A 254 20.55 -9.42 18.42
N TYR A 255 20.21 -9.27 19.72
CA TYR A 255 20.46 -8.01 20.44
C TYR A 255 21.96 -7.74 20.62
N THR A 256 22.75 -8.78 20.87
CA THR A 256 24.20 -8.66 20.95
C THR A 256 24.81 -8.27 19.60
N ASP A 257 24.32 -8.83 18.49
CA ASP A 257 24.77 -8.49 17.14
C ASP A 257 24.42 -7.05 16.80
N LEU A 258 23.19 -6.61 17.13
CA LEU A 258 22.77 -5.23 16.98
C LEU A 258 23.71 -4.29 17.76
N LEU A 259 23.97 -4.57 19.05
CA LEU A 259 24.89 -3.75 19.85
C LEU A 259 26.34 -3.77 19.33
N ASN A 260 26.81 -4.92 18.85
CA ASN A 260 28.14 -5.04 18.25
C ASN A 260 28.23 -4.23 16.96
N SER A 261 27.22 -4.33 16.09
CA SER A 261 27.12 -3.56 14.85
C SER A 261 27.12 -2.05 15.12
N LEU A 262 26.34 -1.59 16.10
CA LEU A 262 26.33 -0.19 16.52
C LEU A 262 27.71 0.25 17.03
N THR A 263 28.35 -0.58 17.87
CA THR A 263 29.68 -0.33 18.43
C THR A 263 30.76 -0.27 17.35
N ASP A 264 30.73 -1.20 16.40
CA ASP A 264 31.68 -1.30 15.28
C ASP A 264 31.54 -0.10 14.33
N ASN A 265 30.33 0.46 14.24
CA ASN A 265 30.02 1.69 13.50
C ASN A 265 30.18 2.97 14.34
N TYR A 266 30.60 2.87 15.61
CA TYR A 266 30.77 3.98 16.55
C TYR A 266 29.51 4.81 16.82
N THR A 267 28.35 4.13 16.82
CA THR A 267 27.02 4.69 17.07
C THR A 267 26.37 4.01 18.28
N ASP A 268 25.20 4.49 18.70
CA ASP A 268 24.38 3.94 19.77
C ASP A 268 22.92 4.38 19.60
N TYR A 269 22.02 3.93 20.48
CA TYR A 269 20.61 4.34 20.43
C TYR A 269 20.42 5.86 20.50
N ASP A 270 21.22 6.57 21.32
CA ASP A 270 21.12 8.02 21.46
C ASP A 270 21.49 8.74 20.15
N TYR A 271 22.42 8.19 19.35
CA TYR A 271 22.72 8.69 18.01
C TYR A 271 21.48 8.69 17.11
N PHE A 272 20.76 7.56 17.02
CA PHE A 272 19.55 7.44 16.19
C PHE A 272 18.38 8.26 16.74
N LEU A 273 18.18 8.27 18.05
CA LEU A 273 17.15 9.10 18.67
C LEU A 273 17.40 10.60 18.41
N ASN A 274 18.66 11.05 18.49
CA ASN A 274 19.00 12.42 18.12
C ASN A 274 18.76 12.69 16.64
N ALA A 275 19.01 11.74 15.75
CA ALA A 275 18.68 11.88 14.33
C ALA A 275 17.16 12.06 14.11
N GLN A 276 16.31 11.34 14.85
CA GLN A 276 14.85 11.55 14.81
C GLN A 276 14.46 12.96 15.29
N TYR A 277 15.05 13.44 16.40
CA TYR A 277 14.85 14.82 16.86
C TYR A 277 15.28 15.86 15.82
N GLU A 278 16.41 15.64 15.16
CA GLU A 278 16.94 16.54 14.13
C GLU A 278 16.06 16.57 12.88
N SER A 279 15.50 15.42 12.48
CA SER A 279 14.49 15.33 11.41
C SER A 279 13.26 16.17 11.76
N ARG A 280 12.68 15.97 12.96
CA ARG A 280 11.51 16.73 13.40
C ARG A 280 11.80 18.23 13.51
N ILE A 281 12.99 18.62 13.96
CA ILE A 281 13.44 20.02 13.97
C ILE A 281 13.51 20.61 12.56
N ALA A 282 14.00 19.86 11.58
CA ALA A 282 14.04 20.32 10.20
C ALA A 282 12.64 20.54 9.62
N GLU A 283 11.71 19.62 9.89
CA GLU A 283 10.29 19.74 9.51
C GLU A 283 9.63 20.97 10.16
N LYS A 284 9.80 21.16 11.47
CA LYS A 284 9.31 22.37 12.17
C LYS A 284 9.87 23.65 11.56
N TYR A 285 11.13 23.63 11.13
CA TYR A 285 11.73 24.77 10.48
C TYR A 285 11.13 25.05 9.10
N GLU A 286 10.83 23.99 8.33
CA GLU A 286 10.08 24.10 7.08
C GLU A 286 8.67 24.67 7.31
N GLU A 287 7.97 24.18 8.33
CA GLU A 287 6.66 24.71 8.75
C GLU A 287 6.75 26.19 9.13
N LEU A 288 7.79 26.60 9.86
CA LEU A 288 8.05 28.00 10.23
C LEU A 288 8.24 28.88 8.99
N LEU A 289 9.02 28.43 8.02
CA LEU A 289 9.23 29.14 6.75
C LEU A 289 7.95 29.23 5.91
N GLY A 290 7.09 28.22 6.02
CA GLY A 290 5.80 28.15 5.35
C GLY A 290 4.68 28.94 6.01
N LYS A 291 4.84 29.36 7.27
CA LYS A 291 3.78 29.93 8.13
C LYS A 291 3.09 31.17 7.55
N GLU A 292 3.84 32.03 6.88
CA GLU A 292 3.31 33.27 6.28
C GLU A 292 2.93 33.13 4.80
N LEU A 293 3.20 31.97 4.19
CA LEU A 293 2.85 31.73 2.80
C LEU A 293 1.34 31.53 2.67
N THR A 294 0.79 32.19 1.66
CA THR A 294 -0.62 32.08 1.33
C THR A 294 -0.77 31.87 -0.17
N VAL A 295 -1.86 31.19 -0.53
CA VAL A 295 -2.33 31.12 -1.91
C VAL A 295 -3.63 31.89 -1.96
N SER A 296 -3.62 32.98 -2.72
CA SER A 296 -4.78 33.83 -2.91
C SER A 296 -5.87 33.09 -3.67
N VAL A 297 -7.11 33.52 -3.51
CA VAL A 297 -8.25 32.98 -4.25
C VAL A 297 -8.02 33.13 -5.76
N GLU A 298 -7.47 34.26 -6.19
CA GLU A 298 -7.21 34.59 -7.59
C GLU A 298 -6.16 33.66 -8.23
N GLU A 299 -5.14 33.24 -7.47
CA GLU A 299 -4.13 32.29 -7.94
C GLU A 299 -4.74 30.91 -8.19
N VAL A 300 -5.62 30.44 -7.28
CA VAL A 300 -6.32 29.17 -7.47
C VAL A 300 -7.25 29.24 -8.68
N ASP A 301 -7.99 30.35 -8.84
CA ASP A 301 -8.91 30.54 -9.98
C ASP A 301 -8.17 30.53 -11.32
N GLU A 302 -6.98 31.13 -11.38
CA GLU A 302 -6.15 31.10 -12.60
C GLU A 302 -5.61 29.69 -12.86
N TYR A 303 -5.19 28.97 -11.82
CA TYR A 303 -4.72 27.59 -11.94
C TYR A 303 -5.83 26.65 -12.45
N ILE A 304 -7.05 26.74 -11.91
CA ILE A 304 -8.22 25.99 -12.39
C ILE A 304 -8.49 26.30 -13.86
N LYS A 305 -8.42 27.57 -14.28
CA LYS A 305 -8.62 27.94 -15.69
C LYS A 305 -7.56 27.36 -16.61
N VAL A 306 -6.30 27.32 -16.17
CA VAL A 306 -5.20 26.72 -16.95
C VAL A 306 -5.43 25.22 -17.11
N ILE A 307 -5.73 24.49 -16.03
CA ILE A 307 -6.07 23.06 -16.11
C ILE A 307 -7.29 22.84 -17.00
N GLY A 308 -8.36 23.61 -16.80
CA GLY A 308 -9.57 23.50 -17.61
C GLY A 308 -9.33 23.78 -19.09
N LYS A 309 -8.36 24.65 -19.43
CA LYS A 309 -7.93 24.87 -20.81
C LYS A 309 -7.11 23.69 -21.34
N THR A 310 -6.18 23.14 -20.56
CA THR A 310 -5.46 21.92 -20.93
C THR A 310 -6.43 20.75 -21.15
N ASN A 311 -7.44 20.60 -20.29
CA ASN A 311 -8.51 19.62 -20.47
C ASN A 311 -9.30 19.84 -21.78
N VAL A 312 -9.39 21.08 -22.29
CA VAL A 312 -10.09 21.37 -23.57
C VAL A 312 -9.17 21.18 -24.78
N ASP A 313 -7.90 21.58 -24.67
CA ASP A 313 -6.94 21.59 -25.78
C ASP A 313 -6.29 20.21 -26.04
N GLU A 314 -6.20 19.34 -25.02
CA GLU A 314 -5.55 18.01 -25.11
C GLU A 314 -6.54 16.82 -25.13
N LEU A 315 -7.81 16.99 -24.72
CA LEU A 315 -8.79 15.89 -24.58
C LEU A 315 -9.83 15.87 -25.72
N LEU A 316 -9.41 16.17 -26.95
CA LEU A 316 -10.31 16.25 -28.11
C LEU A 316 -10.70 14.88 -28.68
N ASP A 317 -10.00 13.80 -28.33
CA ASP A 317 -10.38 12.42 -28.66
C ASP A 317 -10.30 11.47 -27.46
N GLU A 318 -10.96 10.33 -27.60
CA GLU A 318 -11.21 9.34 -26.54
C GLU A 318 -9.92 8.66 -26.03
N ASP A 319 -8.93 8.47 -26.92
CA ASP A 319 -7.61 7.89 -26.59
C ASP A 319 -6.74 8.88 -25.80
N ALA A 320 -6.79 10.17 -26.15
CA ALA A 320 -6.11 11.23 -25.39
C ALA A 320 -6.74 11.46 -24.01
N TYR A 321 -8.05 11.20 -23.87
CA TYR A 321 -8.75 11.27 -22.59
C TYR A 321 -8.34 10.14 -21.65
N ALA A 322 -8.34 8.88 -22.10
CA ALA A 322 -7.91 7.74 -21.27
C ALA A 322 -6.50 7.96 -20.69
N SER A 323 -5.57 8.46 -21.53
CA SER A 323 -4.19 8.77 -21.11
C SER A 323 -4.09 9.95 -20.12
N ALA A 324 -5.04 10.89 -20.14
CA ALA A 324 -5.03 12.05 -19.26
C ALA A 324 -5.79 11.83 -17.94
N VAL A 325 -6.74 10.89 -17.89
CA VAL A 325 -7.47 10.53 -16.67
C VAL A 325 -6.66 9.58 -15.78
N GLU A 326 -5.83 8.72 -16.37
CA GLU A 326 -4.92 7.83 -15.62
C GLU A 326 -3.85 8.58 -14.80
N GLY A 327 -3.72 9.92 -14.95
CA GLY A 327 -2.76 10.70 -14.17
C GLY A 327 -3.05 12.19 -13.95
N GLY A 328 -4.12 12.75 -14.52
CA GLY A 328 -4.38 14.20 -14.54
C GLY A 328 -5.69 14.62 -13.84
N THR A 329 -5.73 15.85 -13.33
CA THR A 329 -6.96 16.42 -12.78
C THR A 329 -7.93 16.85 -13.88
N ILE A 330 -9.17 16.38 -13.80
CA ILE A 330 -10.26 16.75 -14.70
C ILE A 330 -11.14 17.79 -14.00
N VAL A 331 -11.09 19.04 -14.46
CA VAL A 331 -12.01 20.10 -13.99
C VAL A 331 -13.04 20.49 -15.05
N LYS A 332 -12.85 20.02 -16.29
CA LYS A 332 -13.71 20.31 -17.43
C LYS A 332 -13.80 19.10 -18.37
N HIS A 333 -15.01 18.71 -18.76
CA HIS A 333 -15.24 17.56 -19.64
C HIS A 333 -16.46 17.75 -20.55
N TYR A 334 -16.53 17.05 -21.68
CA TYR A 334 -17.54 17.27 -22.72
C TYR A 334 -18.75 16.32 -22.66
N GLU A 335 -18.67 15.23 -21.90
CA GLU A 335 -19.74 14.24 -21.77
C GLU A 335 -20.09 13.92 -20.32
N LYS A 336 -21.31 13.43 -20.09
CA LYS A 336 -21.79 12.99 -18.77
C LYS A 336 -21.62 11.48 -18.64
N GLY A 337 -21.51 10.99 -17.41
CA GLY A 337 -21.60 9.57 -17.15
C GLY A 337 -20.31 8.78 -17.34
N TYR A 338 -19.15 9.43 -17.31
CA TYR A 338 -17.86 8.76 -17.12
C TYR A 338 -17.68 8.38 -15.65
N PHE A 339 -17.23 7.16 -15.41
CA PHE A 339 -17.03 6.61 -14.07
C PHE A 339 -15.86 5.64 -14.04
N ASN A 340 -15.35 5.39 -12.86
CA ASN A 340 -14.24 4.46 -12.63
C ASN A 340 -14.76 3.22 -11.95
N VAL A 341 -14.12 2.08 -12.25
CA VAL A 341 -14.46 0.78 -11.68
C VAL A 341 -13.20 0.03 -11.29
N ARG A 342 -13.33 -0.85 -10.30
CA ARG A 342 -12.35 -1.93 -10.06
C ARG A 342 -12.93 -3.23 -10.58
N SER A 343 -12.06 -4.15 -10.99
CA SER A 343 -12.46 -5.42 -11.58
C SER A 343 -11.72 -6.58 -10.95
N ILE A 344 -12.42 -7.71 -10.83
CA ILE A 344 -11.82 -9.01 -10.52
C ILE A 344 -12.14 -9.94 -11.69
N LEU A 345 -11.10 -10.54 -12.26
CA LEU A 345 -11.19 -11.62 -13.25
C LEU A 345 -10.91 -12.95 -12.56
N LEU A 346 -11.88 -13.85 -12.62
CA LEU A 346 -11.73 -15.27 -12.32
C LEU A 346 -11.49 -15.98 -13.65
N GLY A 347 -10.22 -16.21 -13.97
CA GLY A 347 -9.75 -16.58 -15.30
C GLY A 347 -10.02 -18.04 -15.67
N PHE A 348 -10.23 -18.29 -16.95
CA PHE A 348 -10.23 -19.66 -17.47
C PHE A 348 -8.85 -20.31 -17.29
N THR A 349 -8.83 -21.60 -16.98
CA THR A 349 -7.59 -22.39 -17.00
C THR A 349 -7.04 -22.53 -18.42
N GLU A 350 -5.76 -22.86 -18.57
CA GLU A 350 -5.16 -23.07 -19.90
C GLU A 350 -5.85 -24.20 -20.69
N GLU A 351 -6.34 -25.25 -20.01
CA GLU A 351 -7.16 -26.28 -20.66
C GLU A 351 -8.47 -25.69 -21.20
N GLN A 352 -9.13 -24.84 -20.42
CA GLN A 352 -10.39 -24.18 -20.82
C GLN A 352 -10.17 -23.20 -21.97
N LYS A 353 -9.15 -22.35 -21.89
CA LYS A 353 -8.76 -21.42 -22.96
C LYS A 353 -8.46 -22.16 -24.27
N THR A 354 -7.67 -23.24 -24.19
CA THR A 354 -7.35 -24.09 -25.34
C THR A 354 -8.61 -24.72 -25.92
N TYR A 355 -9.51 -25.22 -25.07
CA TYR A 355 -10.76 -25.82 -25.52
C TYR A 355 -11.69 -24.80 -26.19
N LEU A 356 -11.88 -23.63 -25.59
CA LEU A 356 -12.69 -22.55 -26.13
C LEU A 356 -12.14 -22.05 -27.47
N THR A 357 -10.82 -21.88 -27.60
CA THR A 357 -10.17 -21.54 -28.88
C THR A 357 -10.48 -22.58 -29.95
N SER A 358 -10.36 -23.86 -29.62
CA SER A 358 -10.69 -24.95 -30.56
C SER A 358 -12.16 -24.97 -30.97
N LEU A 359 -13.07 -24.59 -30.06
CA LEU A 359 -14.50 -24.45 -30.36
C LEU A 359 -14.74 -23.26 -31.27
N THR A 360 -14.06 -22.13 -31.06
CA THR A 360 -14.18 -20.91 -31.87
C THR A 360 -13.76 -21.20 -33.30
N ASP A 361 -12.65 -21.91 -33.50
CA ASP A 361 -12.20 -22.34 -34.83
C ASP A 361 -13.22 -23.25 -35.56
N ARG A 362 -13.99 -24.03 -34.80
CA ARG A 362 -14.96 -25.00 -35.35
C ARG A 362 -16.33 -24.37 -35.63
N LEU A 363 -16.78 -23.44 -34.80
CA LEU A 363 -18.17 -22.97 -34.75
C LEU A 363 -18.33 -21.49 -35.10
N GLY A 364 -17.26 -20.69 -35.03
CA GLY A 364 -17.31 -19.24 -35.06
C GLY A 364 -17.66 -18.63 -33.69
N GLU A 365 -17.23 -17.40 -33.48
CA GLU A 365 -17.26 -16.69 -32.19
C GLU A 365 -18.67 -16.57 -31.59
N ASP A 366 -19.65 -16.08 -32.36
CA ASP A 366 -21.06 -15.95 -31.94
C ASP A 366 -21.67 -17.25 -31.38
N ASN A 367 -21.20 -18.42 -31.84
CA ASN A 367 -21.71 -19.71 -31.38
C ASN A 367 -20.99 -20.20 -30.11
N VAL A 368 -19.77 -19.72 -29.83
CA VAL A 368 -18.98 -20.10 -28.65
C VAL A 368 -19.41 -19.34 -27.41
N ASP A 369 -19.91 -18.11 -27.55
CA ASP A 369 -20.34 -17.29 -26.40
C ASP A 369 -21.38 -18.01 -25.54
N VAL A 370 -22.33 -18.69 -26.19
CA VAL A 370 -23.37 -19.51 -25.52
C VAL A 370 -22.77 -20.68 -24.73
N PHE A 371 -21.59 -21.17 -25.12
CA PHE A 371 -20.87 -22.25 -24.43
C PHE A 371 -19.86 -21.75 -23.40
N ARG A 372 -19.42 -20.48 -23.44
CA ARG A 372 -18.53 -19.91 -22.41
C ARG A 372 -19.19 -19.99 -21.03
N ALA A 373 -20.47 -19.66 -20.95
CA ALA A 373 -21.25 -19.78 -19.71
C ALA A 373 -21.29 -21.21 -19.17
N VAL A 374 -21.40 -22.19 -20.07
CA VAL A 374 -21.37 -23.61 -19.70
C VAL A 374 -20.00 -24.05 -19.18
N VAL A 375 -18.92 -23.61 -19.82
CA VAL A 375 -17.56 -23.91 -19.36
C VAL A 375 -17.28 -23.23 -18.02
N ALA A 376 -17.71 -21.98 -17.86
CA ALA A 376 -17.47 -21.18 -16.67
C ALA A 376 -18.30 -21.65 -15.45
N LEU A 377 -19.60 -21.90 -15.65
CA LEU A 377 -20.53 -22.20 -14.55
C LEU A 377 -20.77 -23.70 -14.35
N GLY A 378 -20.42 -24.54 -15.33
CA GLY A 378 -20.85 -25.94 -15.40
C GLY A 378 -22.28 -26.09 -15.91
N THR A 379 -22.72 -27.34 -16.17
CA THR A 379 -24.09 -27.65 -16.65
C THR A 379 -25.03 -28.20 -15.58
N ALA A 380 -24.49 -28.55 -14.40
CA ALA A 380 -25.29 -29.02 -13.28
C ALA A 380 -26.19 -27.88 -12.78
N GLY A 381 -27.45 -27.85 -13.21
CA GLY A 381 -28.45 -26.89 -12.76
C GLY A 381 -28.86 -25.83 -13.78
N ILE A 382 -28.26 -25.78 -14.98
CA ILE A 382 -28.74 -24.90 -16.06
C ILE A 382 -30.09 -25.43 -16.57
N ASP A 383 -31.16 -24.65 -16.43
CA ASP A 383 -32.46 -25.00 -17.03
C ASP A 383 -32.31 -25.11 -18.57
N ALA A 384 -32.76 -26.23 -19.13
CA ALA A 384 -32.68 -26.55 -20.56
C ALA A 384 -33.41 -25.54 -21.46
N GLY A 385 -34.23 -24.66 -20.89
CA GLY A 385 -34.91 -23.58 -21.59
C GLY A 385 -34.05 -22.35 -21.90
N TYR A 386 -32.91 -22.16 -21.23
CA TYR A 386 -32.26 -20.84 -21.18
C TYR A 386 -31.14 -20.61 -22.19
N THR A 387 -30.40 -21.66 -22.56
CA THR A 387 -29.24 -21.49 -23.45
C THR A 387 -29.63 -21.43 -24.94
N GLY A 388 -30.90 -21.66 -25.29
CA GLY A 388 -31.31 -21.88 -26.69
C GLY A 388 -30.59 -23.05 -27.37
N ILE A 389 -29.76 -23.78 -26.62
CA ILE A 389 -28.93 -24.87 -27.10
C ILE A 389 -29.86 -26.04 -27.41
N ASN A 390 -29.86 -26.48 -28.66
CA ASN A 390 -30.45 -27.76 -29.00
C ASN A 390 -29.60 -28.87 -28.35
N THR A 391 -30.03 -29.35 -27.19
CA THR A 391 -29.39 -30.40 -26.37
C THR A 391 -29.22 -31.75 -27.10
N SER A 392 -29.71 -31.87 -28.34
CA SER A 392 -29.49 -33.02 -29.22
C SER A 392 -28.35 -32.87 -30.24
N SER A 393 -27.56 -31.79 -30.16
CA SER A 393 -26.34 -31.61 -30.95
C SER A 393 -25.15 -32.32 -30.29
N SER A 394 -24.36 -33.07 -31.08
CA SER A 394 -23.17 -33.77 -30.61
C SER A 394 -22.10 -32.86 -29.97
N VAL A 395 -22.17 -31.55 -30.23
CA VAL A 395 -21.31 -30.53 -29.62
C VAL A 395 -21.66 -30.32 -28.14
N VAL A 396 -22.95 -30.35 -27.81
CA VAL A 396 -23.45 -30.13 -26.44
C VAL A 396 -23.13 -31.35 -25.59
N GLU A 397 -23.31 -32.55 -26.15
CA GLU A 397 -22.92 -33.79 -25.48
C GLU A 397 -21.41 -33.82 -25.17
N ASP A 398 -20.56 -33.35 -26.08
CA ASP A 398 -19.11 -33.24 -25.88
C ASP A 398 -18.76 -32.24 -24.76
N ILE A 399 -19.38 -31.05 -24.78
CA ILE A 399 -19.15 -30.00 -23.77
C ILE A 399 -19.64 -30.46 -22.39
N VAL A 400 -20.85 -30.98 -22.29
CA VAL A 400 -21.41 -31.52 -21.04
C VAL A 400 -20.54 -32.66 -20.51
N ALA A 401 -20.09 -33.57 -21.38
CA ALA A 401 -19.22 -34.68 -20.97
C ALA A 401 -17.88 -34.19 -20.42
N ARG A 402 -17.34 -33.08 -20.95
CA ARG A 402 -16.02 -32.56 -20.57
C ARG A 402 -16.06 -31.58 -19.39
N TRP A 403 -17.05 -30.71 -19.34
CA TRP A 403 -17.13 -29.55 -18.43
C TRP A 403 -18.36 -29.53 -17.53
N GLY A 404 -19.30 -30.46 -17.74
CA GLY A 404 -20.65 -30.35 -17.20
C GLY A 404 -20.79 -30.28 -15.67
N ASN A 405 -19.76 -30.66 -14.92
CA ASN A 405 -19.71 -30.60 -13.45
C ASN A 405 -18.48 -29.84 -12.92
N LYS A 406 -17.72 -29.15 -13.77
CA LYS A 406 -16.41 -28.59 -13.39
C LYS A 406 -16.44 -27.11 -13.05
N GLY A 407 -17.12 -26.29 -13.87
CA GLY A 407 -17.00 -24.83 -13.78
C GLY A 407 -15.54 -24.36 -13.89
N ILE A 408 -15.28 -23.08 -13.59
CA ILE A 408 -13.91 -22.58 -13.39
C ILE A 408 -13.41 -23.04 -12.01
N GLY A 409 -12.16 -23.48 -11.97
CA GLY A 409 -11.39 -23.69 -10.76
C GLY A 409 -10.48 -22.49 -10.48
N ILE A 410 -10.58 -21.93 -9.28
CA ILE A 410 -9.91 -20.69 -8.86
C ILE A 410 -8.78 -21.03 -7.89
N ASN A 411 -7.65 -20.36 -8.05
CA ASN A 411 -6.56 -20.44 -7.08
C ASN A 411 -6.67 -19.28 -6.10
N ILE A 412 -6.49 -19.58 -4.81
CA ILE A 412 -6.55 -18.62 -3.70
C ILE A 412 -5.11 -18.40 -3.22
N SER A 413 -4.65 -17.15 -3.31
CA SER A 413 -3.30 -16.76 -2.93
C SER A 413 -3.05 -16.97 -1.43
N ASN A 414 -1.82 -17.32 -1.07
CA ASN A 414 -1.35 -17.27 0.30
C ASN A 414 -0.90 -15.84 0.64
N THR A 415 -1.50 -15.23 1.67
CA THR A 415 -1.16 -13.87 2.10
C THR A 415 0.22 -13.79 2.72
N GLU A 416 0.70 -14.91 3.27
CA GLU A 416 2.00 -15.01 3.95
C GLU A 416 3.13 -15.48 3.02
N TYR A 417 2.88 -15.57 1.71
CA TYR A 417 3.88 -16.06 0.76
C TYR A 417 5.05 -15.08 0.59
N ASP A 418 6.27 -15.56 0.81
CA ASP A 418 7.50 -14.82 0.51
C ASP A 418 8.27 -15.48 -0.64
N ALA A 419 8.30 -14.80 -1.79
CA ALA A 419 9.01 -15.27 -2.99
C ALA A 419 10.53 -15.47 -2.80
N SER A 420 11.12 -14.92 -1.72
CA SER A 420 12.54 -15.05 -1.42
C SER A 420 12.89 -16.33 -0.64
N THR A 421 11.95 -16.85 0.14
CA THR A 421 12.15 -17.98 1.07
C THR A 421 11.28 -19.19 0.75
N ASP A 422 10.08 -18.97 0.20
CA ASP A 422 9.10 -20.01 -0.08
C ASP A 422 9.23 -20.60 -1.49
N ALA A 423 8.91 -21.88 -1.62
CA ALA A 423 8.77 -22.50 -2.93
C ALA A 423 7.49 -22.00 -3.61
N LEU A 424 7.51 -21.81 -4.93
CA LEU A 424 6.35 -21.34 -5.71
C LEU A 424 5.09 -22.20 -5.52
N LYS A 425 5.24 -23.46 -5.16
CA LYS A 425 4.13 -24.35 -4.81
C LYS A 425 3.28 -23.81 -3.63
N ASP A 426 3.91 -23.05 -2.71
CA ASP A 426 3.34 -22.54 -1.46
C ASP A 426 2.69 -21.14 -1.62
N ALA A 427 2.76 -20.56 -2.83
CA ALA A 427 2.13 -19.29 -3.16
C ALA A 427 0.59 -19.30 -3.10
N TYR A 428 -0.01 -20.49 -2.95
CA TYR A 428 -1.47 -20.68 -2.98
C TYR A 428 -1.89 -21.59 -1.83
N THR A 429 -2.83 -21.14 -0.98
CA THR A 429 -3.39 -21.98 0.09
C THR A 429 -4.38 -23.02 -0.43
N ALA A 430 -5.03 -22.71 -1.56
CA ALA A 430 -5.94 -23.62 -2.24
C ALA A 430 -5.89 -23.42 -3.75
N ARG A 431 -5.96 -24.52 -4.49
CA ARG A 431 -5.93 -24.53 -5.97
C ARG A 431 -7.18 -25.18 -6.52
N ASN A 432 -7.62 -24.71 -7.70
CA ASN A 432 -8.73 -25.30 -8.45
C ASN A 432 -10.04 -25.39 -7.62
N VAL A 433 -10.33 -24.36 -6.82
CA VAL A 433 -11.54 -24.23 -6.00
C VAL A 433 -12.74 -23.86 -6.88
N ASN A 434 -13.92 -24.42 -6.64
CA ASN A 434 -15.09 -24.13 -7.46
C ASN A 434 -15.47 -22.64 -7.39
N TYR A 435 -15.73 -22.01 -8.55
CA TYR A 435 -16.12 -20.60 -8.63
C TYR A 435 -17.29 -20.22 -7.71
N ALA A 436 -18.28 -21.10 -7.50
CA ALA A 436 -19.44 -20.78 -6.67
C ALA A 436 -19.07 -20.68 -5.18
N ASP A 437 -18.11 -21.50 -4.73
CA ASP A 437 -17.58 -21.45 -3.36
C ASP A 437 -16.83 -20.13 -3.16
N VAL A 438 -16.01 -19.72 -4.14
CA VAL A 438 -15.28 -18.44 -4.12
C VAL A 438 -16.24 -17.25 -4.16
N LEU A 439 -17.23 -17.23 -5.06
CA LEU A 439 -18.21 -16.13 -5.13
C LEU A 439 -19.01 -15.99 -3.83
N ALA A 440 -19.40 -17.09 -3.19
CA ALA A 440 -20.09 -17.04 -1.90
C ALA A 440 -19.18 -16.48 -0.80
N ALA A 441 -17.91 -16.89 -0.78
CA ALA A 441 -16.92 -16.37 0.15
C ALA A 441 -16.63 -14.88 -0.07
N MET A 442 -16.52 -14.42 -1.31
CA MET A 442 -16.38 -13.00 -1.65
C MET A 442 -17.54 -12.16 -1.12
N VAL A 443 -18.79 -12.60 -1.37
CA VAL A 443 -19.99 -11.90 -0.90
C VAL A 443 -20.01 -11.84 0.63
N LYS A 444 -19.71 -12.96 1.29
CA LYS A 444 -19.64 -13.06 2.75
C LYS A 444 -18.56 -12.15 3.33
N TYR A 445 -17.37 -12.15 2.75
CA TYR A 445 -16.23 -11.32 3.15
C TYR A 445 -16.58 -9.83 3.08
N ILE A 446 -17.06 -9.35 1.92
CA ILE A 446 -17.46 -7.94 1.75
C ILE A 446 -18.50 -7.55 2.81
N SER A 447 -19.50 -8.40 3.05
CA SER A 447 -20.57 -8.13 4.03
C SER A 447 -20.02 -8.05 5.46
N ALA A 448 -19.15 -8.99 5.84
CA ALA A 448 -18.51 -9.05 7.15
C ALA A 448 -17.58 -7.86 7.38
N SER A 449 -16.59 -7.65 6.51
CA SER A 449 -15.61 -6.56 6.60
C SER A 449 -16.28 -5.17 6.62
N THR A 450 -17.33 -4.99 5.80
CA THR A 450 -18.10 -3.73 5.82
C THR A 450 -18.80 -3.53 7.17
N SER A 451 -19.44 -4.56 7.70
CA SER A 451 -20.21 -4.47 8.94
C SER A 451 -19.31 -4.24 10.15
N GLU A 452 -18.17 -4.94 10.19
CA GLU A 452 -17.14 -4.82 11.23
C GLU A 452 -16.50 -3.45 11.23
N PHE A 453 -16.02 -2.97 10.07
CA PHE A 453 -15.44 -1.64 9.96
C PHE A 453 -16.43 -0.55 10.39
N LEU A 454 -17.70 -0.64 9.96
CA LEU A 454 -18.71 0.35 10.34
C LEU A 454 -19.03 0.32 11.84
N ALA A 455 -19.03 -0.86 12.47
CA ALA A 455 -19.18 -0.98 13.92
C ALA A 455 -18.02 -0.33 14.68
N THR A 456 -16.79 -0.56 14.23
CA THR A 456 -15.59 0.07 14.78
C THR A 456 -15.61 1.58 14.56
N ALA A 457 -15.95 2.04 13.36
CA ALA A 457 -16.07 3.46 13.03
C ALA A 457 -17.12 4.17 13.89
N GLN A 458 -18.26 3.53 14.14
CA GLN A 458 -19.29 4.05 15.03
C GLN A 458 -18.78 4.19 16.47
N SER A 459 -17.97 3.24 16.94
CA SER A 459 -17.37 3.25 18.27
C SER A 459 -16.36 4.40 18.44
N VAL A 460 -15.43 4.56 17.49
CA VAL A 460 -14.32 5.52 17.62
C VAL A 460 -14.69 6.95 17.23
N MET A 461 -15.62 7.15 16.28
CA MET A 461 -16.01 8.50 15.82
C MET A 461 -17.14 9.13 16.65
N GLY A 462 -17.91 8.33 17.40
CA GLY A 462 -19.02 8.81 18.22
C GLY A 462 -20.07 9.59 17.41
N GLU A 463 -20.30 10.86 17.77
CA GLU A 463 -21.34 11.70 17.14
C GLU A 463 -21.06 12.03 15.66
N GLU A 464 -19.81 11.98 15.22
CA GLU A 464 -19.43 12.29 13.83
C GLU A 464 -19.77 11.17 12.84
N TYR A 465 -19.97 9.94 13.32
CA TYR A 465 -20.25 8.77 12.48
C TYR A 465 -21.48 8.98 11.58
N ALA A 466 -22.58 9.49 12.13
CA ALA A 466 -23.86 9.59 11.41
C ALA A 466 -23.79 10.50 10.18
N ALA A 467 -22.91 11.50 10.18
CA ALA A 467 -22.69 12.39 9.03
C ALA A 467 -21.78 11.75 7.96
N ASN A 468 -21.07 10.67 8.30
CA ASN A 468 -20.01 10.06 7.51
C ASN A 468 -20.29 8.61 7.09
N GLU A 469 -21.35 7.98 7.62
CA GLU A 469 -21.70 6.57 7.40
C GLU A 469 -21.64 6.13 5.93
N SER A 470 -22.19 6.93 5.01
CA SER A 470 -22.19 6.59 3.58
C SER A 470 -20.78 6.52 2.99
N VAL A 471 -19.90 7.46 3.36
CA VAL A 471 -18.50 7.50 2.89
C VAL A 471 -17.69 6.36 3.52
N LEU A 472 -17.90 6.12 4.82
CA LEU A 472 -17.25 5.04 5.55
C LEU A 472 -17.62 3.66 4.98
N LYS A 473 -18.89 3.50 4.58
CA LYS A 473 -19.36 2.29 3.90
C LYS A 473 -18.68 2.09 2.54
N GLN A 474 -18.53 3.17 1.77
CA GLN A 474 -17.81 3.12 0.48
C GLN A 474 -16.34 2.74 0.68
N TYR A 475 -15.68 3.33 1.68
CA TYR A 475 -14.32 2.99 2.06
C TYR A 475 -14.18 1.50 2.41
N ALA A 476 -15.03 0.98 3.31
CA ALA A 476 -14.96 -0.41 3.75
C ALA A 476 -15.18 -1.41 2.61
N ILE A 477 -16.14 -1.13 1.71
CA ILE A 477 -16.36 -1.96 0.52
C ILE A 477 -15.14 -1.90 -0.40
N GLY A 478 -14.54 -0.71 -0.57
CA GLY A 478 -13.34 -0.52 -1.38
C GLY A 478 -12.13 -1.29 -0.86
N GLU A 479 -11.89 -1.27 0.45
CA GLU A 479 -10.83 -2.06 1.10
C GLU A 479 -11.09 -3.56 0.93
N ALA A 480 -12.31 -4.03 1.26
CA ALA A 480 -12.65 -5.45 1.13
C ALA A 480 -12.52 -5.95 -0.33
N PHE A 481 -12.92 -5.15 -1.32
CA PHE A 481 -12.73 -5.51 -2.73
C PHE A 481 -11.25 -5.55 -3.12
N THR A 482 -10.42 -4.70 -2.52
CA THR A 482 -8.96 -4.70 -2.73
C THR A 482 -8.34 -5.97 -2.18
N ASP A 483 -8.72 -6.41 -0.98
CA ASP A 483 -8.25 -7.69 -0.43
C ASP A 483 -8.59 -8.86 -1.35
N LEU A 484 -9.84 -8.92 -1.83
CA LEU A 484 -10.26 -9.95 -2.77
C LEU A 484 -9.47 -9.91 -4.08
N MET A 485 -9.05 -8.73 -4.53
CA MET A 485 -8.22 -8.58 -5.71
C MET A 485 -6.88 -9.30 -5.54
N TYR A 486 -6.20 -9.14 -4.40
CA TYR A 486 -4.94 -9.84 -4.12
C TYR A 486 -5.12 -11.35 -3.88
N LEU A 487 -6.29 -11.77 -3.41
CA LEU A 487 -6.58 -13.18 -3.12
C LEU A 487 -6.92 -14.02 -4.35
N VAL A 488 -7.70 -13.49 -5.31
CA VAL A 488 -8.30 -14.33 -6.38
C VAL A 488 -8.24 -13.74 -7.79
N ASN A 489 -7.70 -12.54 -7.99
CA ASN A 489 -7.75 -11.88 -9.30
C ASN A 489 -6.67 -12.40 -10.26
N ASP A 490 -7.07 -12.75 -11.48
CA ASP A 490 -6.19 -13.15 -12.59
C ASP A 490 -6.00 -12.02 -13.62
N ASP A 491 -6.46 -10.80 -13.34
CA ASP A 491 -6.22 -9.61 -14.17
C ASP A 491 -4.99 -8.83 -13.66
N ASP A 492 -3.83 -9.13 -14.24
CA ASP A 492 -2.55 -8.49 -13.90
C ASP A 492 -2.60 -6.96 -14.03
N GLY A 493 -3.36 -6.44 -15.00
CA GLY A 493 -3.45 -5.00 -15.26
C GLY A 493 -4.12 -4.20 -14.13
N MET A 494 -4.93 -4.86 -13.30
CA MET A 494 -5.57 -4.23 -12.14
C MET A 494 -4.58 -4.00 -10.98
N PHE A 495 -3.46 -4.72 -10.93
CA PHE A 495 -2.42 -4.46 -9.93
C PHE A 495 -1.52 -3.27 -10.32
N GLU A 496 -1.50 -2.90 -11.60
CA GLU A 496 -0.74 -1.75 -12.11
C GLU A 496 -1.52 -0.42 -12.06
N SER A 497 -2.84 -0.47 -11.79
CA SER A 497 -3.73 0.70 -11.85
C SER A 497 -4.74 0.71 -10.69
N GLU A 498 -5.09 1.89 -10.17
CA GLU A 498 -6.06 1.98 -9.04
C GLU A 498 -7.51 1.68 -9.45
N SER A 499 -7.83 1.86 -10.74
CA SER A 499 -9.14 1.59 -11.35
C SER A 499 -9.11 1.73 -12.87
N TYR A 500 -10.07 1.09 -13.55
CA TYR A 500 -10.36 1.28 -14.96
C TYR A 500 -11.44 2.33 -15.17
N GLN A 501 -11.26 3.20 -16.17
CA GLN A 501 -12.28 4.18 -16.55
C GLN A 501 -13.25 3.59 -17.56
N VAL A 502 -14.55 3.78 -17.33
CA VAL A 502 -15.63 3.35 -18.23
C VAL A 502 -16.36 4.55 -18.82
N THR A 503 -16.57 4.49 -20.13
CA THR A 503 -17.28 5.50 -20.91
C THR A 503 -18.80 5.34 -20.78
N PRO A 504 -19.58 6.44 -20.90
CA PRO A 504 -21.04 6.40 -20.78
C PRO A 504 -21.71 5.64 -21.91
N ASP A 505 -23.00 5.36 -21.72
CA ASP A 505 -23.82 4.76 -22.78
C ASP A 505 -23.90 5.68 -24.01
N GLY A 506 -23.70 5.12 -25.19
CA GLY A 506 -23.63 5.85 -26.47
C GLY A 506 -22.22 6.28 -26.90
N ALA A 507 -21.21 6.19 -26.02
CA ALA A 507 -19.80 6.38 -26.36
C ALA A 507 -19.16 5.07 -26.83
N ALA A 508 -18.02 5.14 -27.53
CA ALA A 508 -17.27 3.94 -27.87
C ALA A 508 -16.68 3.29 -26.59
N THR A 509 -16.13 2.09 -26.73
CA THR A 509 -15.50 1.37 -25.62
C THR A 509 -14.25 0.67 -26.15
N SER A 510 -13.17 0.75 -25.38
CA SER A 510 -11.92 0.01 -25.60
C SER A 510 -11.95 -1.38 -24.94
N TYR A 511 -12.88 -1.62 -24.01
CA TYR A 511 -13.10 -2.91 -23.35
C TYR A 511 -13.95 -3.85 -24.20
N VAL A 512 -13.89 -5.15 -23.88
CA VAL A 512 -14.79 -6.17 -24.44
C VAL A 512 -16.26 -5.78 -24.21
N GLU A 513 -17.13 -6.08 -25.17
CA GLU A 513 -18.50 -5.57 -25.21
C GLU A 513 -19.29 -5.94 -23.93
N GLU A 514 -19.12 -7.16 -23.41
CA GLU A 514 -19.80 -7.65 -22.21
C GLU A 514 -19.39 -6.90 -20.95
N TYR A 515 -18.10 -6.55 -20.84
CA TYR A 515 -17.57 -5.76 -19.73
C TYR A 515 -18.19 -4.37 -19.71
N ALA A 516 -18.22 -3.71 -20.87
CA ALA A 516 -18.83 -2.40 -21.01
C ALA A 516 -20.34 -2.43 -20.68
N VAL A 517 -21.06 -3.47 -21.11
CA VAL A 517 -22.47 -3.67 -20.74
C VAL A 517 -22.63 -3.77 -19.23
N LEU A 518 -21.89 -4.67 -18.56
CA LEU A 518 -21.99 -4.83 -17.10
C LEU A 518 -21.71 -3.54 -16.36
N ALA A 519 -20.56 -2.91 -16.63
CA ALA A 519 -20.15 -1.69 -15.93
C ALA A 519 -21.19 -0.58 -16.12
N ARG A 520 -21.68 -0.36 -17.35
CA ARG A 520 -22.69 0.67 -17.64
C ARG A 520 -24.04 0.35 -17.01
N ARG A 521 -24.44 -0.92 -16.93
CA ARG A 521 -25.71 -1.32 -16.27
C ARG A 521 -25.62 -1.30 -14.75
N LEU A 522 -24.46 -1.58 -14.17
CA LEU A 522 -24.22 -1.32 -12.75
C LEU A 522 -24.31 0.17 -12.47
N TYR A 523 -23.69 1.01 -13.31
CA TYR A 523 -23.77 2.47 -13.20
C TYR A 523 -25.21 2.99 -13.33
N LYS A 524 -25.95 2.59 -14.38
CA LYS A 524 -27.37 2.91 -14.59
C LYS A 524 -28.07 1.70 -15.24
N GLU A 525 -29.00 1.09 -14.52
CA GLU A 525 -29.70 -0.12 -15.01
C GLU A 525 -30.55 0.20 -16.24
N SER A 526 -31.19 1.38 -16.27
CA SER A 526 -31.84 1.97 -17.43
C SER A 526 -31.50 3.45 -17.60
N GLU A 527 -31.75 4.00 -18.79
CA GLU A 527 -31.57 5.43 -19.10
C GLU A 527 -32.41 6.35 -18.20
N SER A 528 -33.49 5.85 -17.60
CA SER A 528 -34.35 6.60 -16.69
C SER A 528 -33.91 6.52 -15.23
N ASP A 529 -32.99 5.60 -14.89
CA ASP A 529 -32.57 5.39 -13.52
C ASP A 529 -31.55 6.45 -13.09
N THR A 530 -31.56 6.76 -11.79
CA THR A 530 -30.46 7.46 -11.17
C THR A 530 -29.23 6.58 -11.20
N ARG A 531 -28.05 7.20 -11.32
CA ARG A 531 -26.80 6.46 -11.21
C ARG A 531 -26.72 5.71 -9.88
N ALA A 532 -25.98 4.62 -9.89
CA ALA A 532 -25.65 3.83 -8.71
C ALA A 532 -24.81 4.60 -7.70
N GLU A 533 -24.73 4.06 -6.48
CA GLU A 533 -23.77 4.48 -5.47
C GLU A 533 -22.40 3.82 -5.72
N ILE A 534 -21.33 4.43 -5.18
CA ILE A 534 -19.99 3.84 -5.15
C ILE A 534 -20.03 2.56 -4.30
N GLY A 535 -19.29 1.54 -4.70
CA GLY A 535 -19.29 0.20 -4.11
C GLY A 535 -20.37 -0.73 -4.67
N LYS A 536 -21.23 -0.27 -5.61
CA LYS A 536 -22.23 -1.16 -6.22
C LYS A 536 -21.56 -2.23 -7.09
N MET A 537 -21.91 -3.48 -6.84
CA MET A 537 -21.40 -4.67 -7.55
C MET A 537 -22.48 -5.55 -8.17
N ALA A 538 -23.76 -5.30 -7.87
CA ALA A 538 -24.86 -6.09 -8.38
C ALA A 538 -26.03 -5.23 -8.88
N VAL A 539 -26.71 -5.71 -9.91
CA VAL A 539 -27.97 -5.12 -10.38
C VAL A 539 -29.10 -5.38 -9.39
N SER A 540 -30.11 -4.51 -9.40
CA SER A 540 -31.26 -4.58 -8.51
C SER A 540 -32.05 -5.88 -8.69
N GLU A 541 -32.71 -6.33 -7.63
CA GLU A 541 -33.53 -7.55 -7.63
C GLU A 541 -34.54 -7.59 -8.79
N SER A 542 -35.12 -6.45 -9.16
CA SER A 542 -36.06 -6.32 -10.28
C SER A 542 -35.44 -6.55 -11.67
N ASN A 543 -34.12 -6.44 -11.80
CA ASN A 543 -33.41 -6.49 -13.08
C ASN A 543 -32.45 -7.69 -13.21
N ARG A 544 -32.38 -8.56 -12.19
CA ARG A 544 -31.54 -9.79 -12.22
C ARG A 544 -31.97 -10.80 -13.27
N GLY A 545 -33.21 -10.70 -13.77
CA GLY A 545 -33.75 -11.60 -14.80
C GLY A 545 -34.28 -12.92 -14.23
N ASP A 546 -34.22 -13.99 -15.01
CA ASP A 546 -34.76 -15.28 -14.58
C ASP A 546 -33.71 -16.11 -13.84
N LEU A 547 -34.18 -17.00 -12.97
CA LEU A 547 -33.34 -17.97 -12.27
C LEU A 547 -32.73 -18.97 -13.25
N MET A 548 -31.40 -19.05 -13.30
CA MET A 548 -30.66 -19.96 -14.17
C MET A 548 -30.13 -21.18 -13.45
N ILE A 549 -29.53 -20.99 -12.26
CA ILE A 549 -28.92 -22.04 -11.44
C ILE A 549 -29.31 -21.80 -9.98
N SER A 550 -29.58 -22.88 -9.24
CA SER A 550 -29.64 -22.86 -7.78
C SER A 550 -28.82 -24.00 -7.23
N GLY A 551 -28.06 -23.76 -6.18
CA GLY A 551 -27.18 -24.77 -5.61
C GLY A 551 -26.81 -24.50 -4.16
N THR A 552 -25.97 -25.37 -3.64
CA THR A 552 -25.30 -25.22 -2.36
C THR A 552 -23.80 -25.28 -2.63
N THR A 553 -23.03 -24.39 -2.02
CA THR A 553 -21.57 -24.49 -2.02
C THR A 553 -21.11 -25.79 -1.38
N SER A 554 -19.90 -26.21 -1.74
CA SER A 554 -19.30 -27.44 -1.23
C SER A 554 -18.76 -27.26 0.19
N ASP A 555 -18.35 -28.36 0.84
CA ASP A 555 -17.64 -28.33 2.13
C ASP A 555 -16.11 -28.10 1.92
N ALA A 556 -15.71 -27.39 0.84
CA ALA A 556 -14.32 -27.12 0.55
C ALA A 556 -13.69 -26.19 1.60
N LEU A 557 -12.50 -26.55 2.04
CA LEU A 557 -11.68 -25.75 2.95
C LEU A 557 -10.64 -25.00 2.11
N PHE A 558 -10.55 -23.68 2.29
CA PHE A 558 -9.54 -22.86 1.61
C PHE A 558 -8.24 -22.80 2.38
N ASN A 559 -8.28 -23.11 3.69
CA ASN A 559 -7.17 -22.97 4.63
C ASN A 559 -6.48 -21.60 4.50
N ASN A 560 -7.30 -20.53 4.45
CA ASN A 560 -6.84 -19.16 4.31
C ASN A 560 -7.48 -18.34 5.42
N ASP A 561 -6.67 -17.81 6.32
CA ASP A 561 -7.17 -17.11 7.51
C ASP A 561 -7.77 -15.73 7.16
N ALA A 562 -7.33 -15.12 6.04
CA ALA A 562 -7.84 -13.85 5.54
C ALA A 562 -9.10 -13.98 4.66
N PHE A 563 -9.46 -15.19 4.21
CA PHE A 563 -10.57 -15.41 3.27
C PHE A 563 -11.57 -16.46 3.78
N PRO A 564 -12.79 -16.05 4.17
CA PRO A 564 -13.69 -16.90 4.91
C PRO A 564 -14.23 -18.06 4.08
N GLU A 565 -14.35 -19.22 4.71
CA GLU A 565 -15.03 -20.36 4.11
C GLU A 565 -16.53 -20.11 3.96
N ALA A 566 -17.09 -20.61 2.86
CA ALA A 566 -18.51 -20.49 2.54
C ALA A 566 -19.21 -21.85 2.45
N ALA A 567 -18.84 -22.82 3.31
CA ALA A 567 -19.39 -24.17 3.25
C ALA A 567 -20.91 -24.23 3.51
N GLY A 568 -21.65 -24.95 2.66
CA GLY A 568 -23.08 -25.21 2.83
C GLY A 568 -24.02 -24.01 2.57
N VAL A 569 -23.50 -22.91 2.03
CA VAL A 569 -24.25 -21.69 1.68
C VAL A 569 -25.16 -21.96 0.47
N GLN A 570 -26.44 -21.63 0.61
CA GLN A 570 -27.40 -21.67 -0.48
C GLN A 570 -27.16 -20.49 -1.43
N TYR A 571 -27.11 -20.75 -2.72
CA TYR A 571 -26.96 -19.71 -3.73
C TYR A 571 -27.93 -19.87 -4.90
N SER A 572 -28.14 -18.76 -5.60
CA SER A 572 -28.87 -18.71 -6.86
C SER A 572 -28.15 -17.80 -7.84
N ILE A 573 -28.10 -18.21 -9.11
CA ILE A 573 -27.59 -17.40 -10.21
C ILE A 573 -28.77 -17.06 -11.11
N TYR A 574 -29.01 -15.76 -11.25
CA TYR A 574 -29.98 -15.21 -12.19
C TYR A 574 -29.25 -14.69 -13.43
N VAL A 575 -29.96 -14.61 -14.55
CA VAL A 575 -29.40 -14.06 -15.79
C VAL A 575 -30.41 -13.16 -16.49
N SER A 576 -29.90 -12.03 -16.97
CA SER A 576 -30.66 -11.04 -17.71
C SER A 576 -29.86 -10.62 -18.93
N GLU A 577 -30.49 -10.66 -20.11
CA GLU A 577 -29.93 -10.04 -21.31
C GLU A 577 -30.05 -8.52 -21.18
N MET A 578 -28.90 -7.86 -21.13
CA MET A 578 -28.83 -6.41 -20.97
C MET A 578 -28.20 -5.76 -22.19
N THR A 579 -28.69 -4.57 -22.52
CA THR A 579 -28.25 -3.80 -23.68
C THR A 579 -27.52 -2.54 -23.24
N SER A 580 -26.42 -2.23 -23.94
CA SER A 580 -25.81 -0.91 -23.98
C SER A 580 -25.76 -0.43 -25.44
N THR A 581 -25.59 0.87 -25.63
CA THR A 581 -25.41 1.54 -26.90
C THR A 581 -23.95 2.02 -26.98
N ILE A 582 -23.33 1.90 -28.14
CA ILE A 582 -22.02 2.51 -28.43
C ILE A 582 -22.17 3.63 -29.48
N ALA A 583 -21.06 4.26 -29.85
CA ALA A 583 -21.01 5.29 -30.89
C ALA A 583 -21.78 4.84 -32.16
N ASP A 584 -22.39 5.82 -32.84
CA ASP A 584 -23.30 5.63 -33.99
C ASP A 584 -24.63 4.92 -33.69
N GLY A 585 -24.93 4.65 -32.41
CA GLY A 585 -26.19 4.04 -31.99
C GLY A 585 -26.26 2.52 -32.18
N LYS A 586 -25.10 1.86 -32.42
CA LYS A 586 -25.02 0.39 -32.43
C LYS A 586 -25.33 -0.12 -31.01
N LYS A 587 -26.16 -1.16 -30.93
CA LYS A 587 -26.42 -1.87 -29.67
C LYS A 587 -25.41 -2.98 -29.49
N ILE A 588 -24.95 -3.13 -28.25
CA ILE A 588 -24.18 -4.27 -27.77
C ILE A 588 -25.03 -4.91 -26.66
N ASP A 589 -25.20 -6.22 -26.75
CA ASP A 589 -26.03 -7.01 -25.84
C ASP A 589 -25.14 -8.02 -25.14
N ALA A 590 -25.33 -8.20 -23.84
CA ALA A 590 -24.61 -9.22 -23.08
C ALA A 590 -25.48 -9.83 -21.97
N PRO A 591 -25.33 -11.14 -21.71
CA PRO A 591 -25.90 -11.77 -20.55
C PRO A 591 -25.18 -11.30 -19.28
N VAL A 592 -25.92 -10.63 -18.40
CA VAL A 592 -25.45 -10.26 -17.06
C VAL A 592 -25.98 -11.28 -16.06
N TYR A 593 -25.06 -11.96 -15.39
CA TYR A 593 -25.36 -12.92 -14.35
C TYR A 593 -25.35 -12.23 -12.99
N THR A 594 -26.18 -12.70 -12.06
CA THR A 594 -26.16 -12.21 -10.68
C THR A 594 -26.19 -13.38 -9.71
N PHE A 595 -25.08 -13.56 -9.00
CA PHE A 595 -24.93 -14.50 -7.89
C PHE A 595 -25.58 -13.92 -6.64
N VAL A 596 -26.38 -14.71 -5.94
CA VAL A 596 -27.16 -14.27 -4.76
C VAL A 596 -27.03 -15.31 -3.65
N THR A 597 -26.69 -14.85 -2.45
CA THR A 597 -26.73 -15.61 -1.18
C THR A 597 -27.57 -14.85 -0.15
N GLU A 598 -27.61 -15.34 1.09
CA GLU A 598 -28.20 -14.58 2.19
C GLU A 598 -27.37 -13.34 2.59
N ASP A 599 -26.06 -13.38 2.38
CA ASP A 599 -25.12 -12.32 2.73
C ASP A 599 -25.12 -11.16 1.72
N GLY A 600 -25.58 -11.40 0.49
CA GLY A 600 -25.62 -10.36 -0.54
C GLY A 600 -25.65 -10.89 -1.97
N SER A 601 -25.14 -10.08 -2.89
CA SER A 601 -25.13 -10.41 -4.31
C SER A 601 -24.03 -9.71 -5.07
N ILE A 602 -23.49 -10.37 -6.10
CA ILE A 602 -22.53 -9.84 -7.06
C ILE A 602 -23.02 -10.14 -8.47
N SER A 603 -22.97 -9.14 -9.35
CA SER A 603 -23.20 -9.32 -10.79
C SER A 603 -21.88 -9.48 -11.52
N PHE A 604 -21.89 -10.34 -12.54
CA PHE A 604 -20.71 -10.64 -13.33
C PHE A 604 -21.11 -10.92 -14.79
N ILE A 605 -20.13 -10.85 -15.67
CA ILE A 605 -20.22 -11.30 -17.06
C ILE A 605 -19.26 -12.45 -17.29
N ILE A 606 -19.49 -13.16 -18.39
CA ILE A 606 -18.61 -14.23 -18.83
C ILE A 606 -18.13 -13.85 -20.22
N ASN A 607 -16.86 -13.47 -20.33
CA ASN A 607 -16.25 -13.07 -21.60
C ASN A 607 -15.20 -14.10 -22.06
N THR A 608 -14.33 -13.71 -22.99
CA THR A 608 -13.28 -14.58 -23.52
C THR A 608 -12.22 -14.99 -22.49
N TYR A 609 -12.10 -14.25 -21.38
CA TYR A 609 -11.07 -14.46 -20.35
C TYR A 609 -11.57 -15.28 -19.16
N GLY A 610 -12.85 -15.17 -18.79
CA GLY A 610 -13.41 -15.88 -17.65
C GLY A 610 -14.67 -15.22 -17.09
N ILE A 611 -14.89 -15.38 -15.79
CA ILE A 611 -15.92 -14.64 -15.04
C ILE A 611 -15.32 -13.30 -14.61
N GLN A 612 -15.93 -12.20 -15.03
CA GLN A 612 -15.46 -10.85 -14.68
C GLN A 612 -16.49 -10.11 -13.85
N ILE A 613 -16.04 -9.59 -12.72
CA ILE A 613 -16.80 -8.88 -11.70
C ILE A 613 -16.36 -7.42 -11.69
N VAL A 614 -17.30 -6.50 -11.52
CA VAL A 614 -17.04 -5.06 -11.54
C VAL A 614 -17.64 -4.39 -10.31
N MET A 615 -16.89 -3.48 -9.69
CA MET A 615 -17.35 -2.60 -8.62
C MET A 615 -17.24 -1.15 -9.08
N ILE A 616 -18.32 -0.35 -8.92
CA ILE A 616 -18.24 1.10 -9.13
C ILE A 616 -17.29 1.72 -8.09
N ASN A 617 -16.20 2.33 -8.55
CA ASN A 617 -15.15 2.91 -7.68
C ASN A 617 -15.25 4.43 -7.52
N GLY A 618 -15.79 5.14 -8.52
CA GLY A 618 -15.93 6.59 -8.46
C GLY A 618 -16.51 7.20 -9.73
N TYR A 619 -16.67 8.52 -9.74
CA TYR A 619 -17.21 9.27 -10.89
C TYR A 619 -16.26 10.36 -11.32
N ALA A 620 -16.14 10.61 -12.63
CA ALA A 620 -15.38 11.76 -13.12
C ALA A 620 -16.00 13.08 -12.66
N PHE A 621 -17.33 13.16 -12.57
CA PHE A 621 -18.03 14.22 -11.83
C PHE A 621 -19.43 13.80 -11.37
N ASP A 622 -19.98 14.55 -10.42
CA ASP A 622 -21.32 14.36 -9.90
C ASP A 622 -22.41 15.05 -10.75
N GLU A 623 -23.18 14.25 -11.50
CA GLU A 623 -24.33 14.75 -12.27
C GLU A 623 -25.44 15.38 -11.40
N ALA A 624 -25.58 14.94 -10.14
CA ALA A 624 -26.54 15.52 -9.19
C ALA A 624 -26.13 16.93 -8.75
N GLN A 625 -24.87 17.32 -8.96
CA GLN A 625 -24.35 18.65 -8.63
C GLN A 625 -24.48 19.67 -9.78
N ILE A 626 -25.09 19.28 -10.91
CA ILE A 626 -25.35 20.18 -12.04
C ILE A 626 -26.28 21.33 -11.62
N GLY A 627 -25.81 22.56 -11.87
CA GLY A 627 -26.50 23.79 -11.49
C GLY A 627 -26.27 24.24 -10.05
N ALA A 628 -25.69 23.39 -9.19
CA ALA A 628 -25.25 23.77 -7.84
C ALA A 628 -23.77 24.16 -7.85
N THR A 629 -22.91 23.22 -8.27
CA THR A 629 -21.46 23.38 -8.29
C THR A 629 -20.85 22.87 -9.60
N VAL A 630 -21.65 22.36 -10.55
CA VAL A 630 -21.21 22.06 -11.93
C VAL A 630 -21.96 22.95 -12.91
N SER A 631 -21.23 23.64 -13.79
CA SER A 631 -21.81 24.50 -14.85
C SER A 631 -21.70 23.84 -16.22
N SER A 632 -22.53 24.27 -17.18
CA SER A 632 -22.45 23.79 -18.57
C SER A 632 -22.22 24.94 -19.55
N GLU A 633 -21.21 24.82 -20.40
CA GLU A 633 -20.81 25.79 -21.42
C GLU A 633 -20.93 25.15 -22.80
N VAL A 634 -21.47 25.85 -23.80
CA VAL A 634 -21.55 25.32 -25.17
C VAL A 634 -20.49 26.00 -26.03
N ASP A 635 -19.64 25.22 -26.69
CA ASP A 635 -18.60 25.76 -27.57
C ASP A 635 -19.12 26.09 -28.98
N GLU A 636 -18.25 26.64 -29.84
CA GLU A 636 -18.60 27.02 -31.21
C GLU A 636 -18.93 25.81 -32.11
N ALA A 637 -18.46 24.61 -31.75
CA ALA A 637 -18.75 23.35 -32.44
C ALA A 637 -20.05 22.69 -31.95
N GLY A 638 -20.66 23.21 -30.87
CA GLY A 638 -21.92 22.74 -30.30
C GLY A 638 -21.76 21.70 -29.20
N HIS A 639 -20.54 21.43 -28.72
CA HIS A 639 -20.33 20.52 -27.58
C HIS A 639 -20.70 21.21 -26.28
N THR A 640 -21.32 20.46 -25.37
CA THR A 640 -21.65 20.95 -24.02
C THR A 640 -20.58 20.50 -23.04
N TRP A 641 -19.75 21.44 -22.60
CA TRP A 641 -18.73 21.23 -21.59
C TRP A 641 -19.30 21.37 -20.18
N TYR A 642 -19.13 20.37 -19.35
CA TYR A 642 -19.38 20.40 -17.92
C TYR A 642 -18.11 20.85 -17.18
N VAL A 643 -18.25 21.88 -16.36
CA VAL A 643 -17.13 22.50 -15.64
C VAL A 643 -17.40 22.42 -14.14
N LEU A 644 -16.48 21.82 -13.41
CA LEU A 644 -16.49 21.80 -11.95
C LEU A 644 -16.29 23.23 -11.43
N GLY A 645 -17.22 23.66 -10.60
CA GLY A 645 -17.18 24.95 -9.92
C GLY A 645 -16.55 24.82 -8.53
N ASP A 646 -16.22 25.96 -7.96
CA ASP A 646 -15.42 26.10 -6.74
C ASP A 646 -15.90 25.25 -5.54
N GLY A 647 -17.21 25.07 -5.38
CA GLY A 647 -17.82 24.35 -4.26
C GLY A 647 -18.02 22.86 -4.48
N TYR A 648 -17.55 22.31 -5.61
CA TYR A 648 -17.65 20.87 -5.90
C TYR A 648 -16.82 20.08 -4.88
N GLU A 649 -17.43 19.12 -4.18
CA GLU A 649 -16.73 18.19 -3.30
C GLU A 649 -15.85 17.28 -4.16
N TYR A 650 -14.57 17.63 -4.24
CA TYR A 650 -13.62 17.06 -5.20
C TYR A 650 -12.90 15.86 -4.62
N GLN A 651 -12.63 15.89 -3.32
CA GLN A 651 -11.90 14.83 -2.64
C GLN A 651 -12.50 14.58 -1.27
N THR A 652 -12.77 13.32 -0.99
CA THR A 652 -13.15 12.85 0.34
C THR A 652 -12.15 11.79 0.76
N VAL A 653 -11.44 12.05 1.85
CA VAL A 653 -10.37 11.20 2.37
C VAL A 653 -10.84 10.60 3.69
N VAL A 654 -10.79 9.28 3.78
CA VAL A 654 -10.93 8.55 5.04
C VAL A 654 -9.53 8.18 5.50
N THR A 655 -9.14 8.65 6.69
CA THR A 655 -7.87 8.29 7.32
C THR A 655 -8.16 7.42 8.52
N VAL A 656 -7.65 6.19 8.50
CA VAL A 656 -7.70 5.24 9.63
C VAL A 656 -6.35 5.30 10.34
N ASN A 657 -6.35 5.71 11.60
CA ASN A 657 -5.16 5.70 12.43
C ASN A 657 -5.24 4.49 13.35
N TYR A 658 -4.21 3.66 13.29
CA TYR A 658 -4.07 2.49 14.16
C TYR A 658 -3.35 2.87 15.44
N LYS A 659 -3.75 2.23 16.53
CA LYS A 659 -3.06 2.33 17.81
C LYS A 659 -1.69 1.67 17.67
N VAL A 660 -0.66 2.35 18.17
CA VAL A 660 0.68 1.79 18.32
C VAL A 660 0.82 1.31 19.77
N ASP A 661 1.36 0.11 19.96
CA ASP A 661 1.61 -0.46 21.29
C ASP A 661 2.95 0.02 21.89
N ASP A 662 3.21 -0.41 23.13
CA ASP A 662 4.47 -0.17 23.84
C ASP A 662 5.66 -0.89 23.17
N ASP A 663 5.37 -1.79 22.21
CA ASP A 663 6.33 -2.52 21.40
C ASP A 663 6.60 -1.82 20.06
N PHE A 664 6.09 -0.61 19.85
CA PHE A 664 6.32 0.21 18.64
C PHE A 664 5.82 -0.45 17.36
N SER A 665 4.92 -1.42 17.49
CA SER A 665 4.17 -2.07 16.42
C SER A 665 2.70 -1.65 16.48
N TYR A 666 1.92 -2.07 15.50
CA TYR A 666 0.47 -1.99 15.62
C TYR A 666 0.03 -2.76 16.86
N ALA A 667 -0.71 -2.08 17.74
CA ALA A 667 -1.38 -2.77 18.83
C ALA A 667 -2.40 -3.73 18.21
N LEU A 668 -2.26 -5.02 18.53
CA LEU A 668 -3.17 -6.05 18.08
C LEU A 668 -4.24 -6.33 19.14
N ASP A 669 -5.43 -6.70 18.69
CA ASP A 669 -6.50 -7.16 19.56
C ASP A 669 -6.37 -8.66 19.89
N GLU A 670 -7.41 -9.26 20.49
CA GLU A 670 -7.39 -10.67 20.87
C GLU A 670 -7.41 -11.65 19.69
N ASN A 671 -7.62 -11.17 18.46
CA ASN A 671 -7.63 -11.93 17.22
C ASN A 671 -6.42 -11.60 16.32
N ASP A 672 -5.39 -10.95 16.87
CA ASP A 672 -4.21 -10.49 16.14
C ASP A 672 -4.52 -9.42 15.07
N GLU A 673 -5.65 -8.69 15.20
CA GLU A 673 -6.03 -7.62 14.27
C GLU A 673 -5.60 -6.24 14.77
N LYS A 674 -5.19 -5.37 13.83
CA LYS A 674 -4.73 -4.01 14.13
C LYS A 674 -5.85 -3.18 14.76
N ILE A 675 -5.62 -2.67 15.97
CA ILE A 675 -6.59 -1.85 16.70
C ILE A 675 -6.68 -0.46 16.07
N ILE A 676 -7.87 -0.10 15.60
CA ILE A 676 -8.15 1.26 15.12
C ILE A 676 -8.29 2.21 16.31
N GLU A 677 -7.43 3.23 16.37
CA GLU A 677 -7.45 4.27 17.41
C GLU A 677 -8.43 5.40 17.06
N SER A 678 -8.38 5.88 15.82
CA SER A 678 -9.27 6.94 15.35
C SER A 678 -9.51 6.85 13.85
N ILE A 679 -10.67 7.36 13.43
CA ILE A 679 -11.01 7.52 12.01
C ILE A 679 -11.41 8.97 11.78
N THR A 680 -10.82 9.59 10.76
CA THR A 680 -11.17 10.95 10.35
C THR A 680 -11.66 10.96 8.91
N VAL A 681 -12.65 11.80 8.63
CA VAL A 681 -13.21 11.98 7.28
C VAL A 681 -13.07 13.44 6.88
N GLU A 682 -12.17 13.70 5.94
CA GLU A 682 -11.90 15.04 5.44
C GLU A 682 -12.56 15.22 4.06
N ARG A 683 -13.37 16.27 3.92
CA ARG A 683 -14.01 16.64 2.64
C ARG A 683 -13.40 17.94 2.14
N LYS A 684 -12.88 17.92 0.93
CA LYS A 684 -12.25 19.08 0.29
C LYS A 684 -13.02 19.46 -0.95
N THR A 685 -13.35 20.74 -1.06
CA THR A 685 -13.81 21.30 -2.32
C THR A 685 -12.66 21.34 -3.33
N LEU A 686 -12.98 21.46 -4.63
CA LEU A 686 -11.98 21.63 -5.68
C LEU A 686 -10.99 22.75 -5.35
N LYS A 687 -11.50 23.89 -4.86
CA LYS A 687 -10.68 25.06 -4.53
C LYS A 687 -9.78 24.83 -3.33
N GLU A 688 -10.26 24.12 -2.31
CA GLU A 688 -9.45 23.77 -1.13
C GLU A 688 -8.34 22.79 -1.50
N SER A 689 -8.68 21.72 -2.22
CA SER A 689 -7.72 20.71 -2.69
C SER A 689 -6.60 21.35 -3.52
N PHE A 690 -6.96 22.23 -4.46
CA PHE A 690 -5.96 22.96 -5.26
C PHE A 690 -5.20 24.01 -4.48
N ARG A 691 -5.85 24.74 -3.57
CA ARG A 691 -5.18 25.71 -2.71
C ARG A 691 -4.10 25.04 -1.87
N GLU A 692 -4.41 23.91 -1.25
CA GLU A 692 -3.47 23.14 -0.45
C GLU A 692 -2.30 22.63 -1.29
N SER A 693 -2.59 22.02 -2.44
CA SER A 693 -1.56 21.55 -3.37
C SER A 693 -0.63 22.67 -3.83
N MET A 694 -1.18 23.85 -4.16
CA MET A 694 -0.40 25.03 -4.53
C MET A 694 0.36 25.61 -3.34
N LEU A 695 -0.23 25.63 -2.15
CA LEU A 695 0.40 26.17 -0.94
C LEU A 695 1.60 25.31 -0.57
N GLU A 696 1.44 24.00 -0.66
CA GLU A 696 2.53 23.06 -0.44
C GLU A 696 3.64 23.21 -1.48
N GLY A 697 3.30 23.38 -2.76
CA GLY A 697 4.27 23.73 -3.80
C GLY A 697 5.04 25.01 -3.46
N LYS A 698 4.34 26.07 -3.03
CA LYS A 698 4.98 27.32 -2.57
C LYS A 698 5.85 27.13 -1.34
N LYS A 699 5.42 26.31 -0.36
CA LYS A 699 6.21 26.00 0.84
C LYS A 699 7.53 25.34 0.44
N SER A 700 7.46 24.32 -0.41
CA SER A 700 8.64 23.63 -0.94
C SER A 700 9.56 24.58 -1.71
N ASP A 701 9.03 25.40 -2.61
CA ASP A 701 9.82 26.38 -3.38
C ASP A 701 10.47 27.44 -2.49
N SER A 702 9.73 27.95 -1.49
CA SER A 702 10.23 28.93 -0.53
C SER A 702 11.33 28.35 0.34
N TYR A 703 11.13 27.13 0.84
CA TYR A 703 12.11 26.38 1.62
C TYR A 703 13.39 26.17 0.81
N ASN A 704 13.28 25.61 -0.39
CA ASN A 704 14.41 25.38 -1.29
C ASN A 704 15.15 26.68 -1.63
N THR A 705 14.42 27.77 -1.88
CA THR A 705 15.02 29.08 -2.16
C THR A 705 15.75 29.64 -0.94
N ALA A 706 15.13 29.58 0.24
CA ALA A 706 15.72 30.08 1.49
C ALA A 706 16.99 29.32 1.85
N ILE A 707 16.97 28.00 1.68
CA ILE A 707 18.09 27.10 1.93
C ILE A 707 19.22 27.33 0.94
N ASN A 708 18.95 27.29 -0.37
CA ASN A 708 19.98 27.48 -1.39
C ASN A 708 20.64 28.85 -1.26
N LYS A 709 19.86 29.90 -1.00
CA LYS A 709 20.40 31.23 -0.74
C LYS A 709 21.27 31.24 0.50
N PHE A 710 20.77 30.68 1.61
CA PHE A 710 21.52 30.65 2.86
C PHE A 710 22.85 29.92 2.72
N VAL A 711 22.86 28.72 2.13
CA VAL A 711 24.07 27.95 1.87
C VAL A 711 25.02 28.76 1.01
N SER A 712 24.57 29.30 -0.12
CA SER A 712 25.44 30.09 -1.02
C SER A 712 26.08 31.33 -0.38
N GLU A 713 25.42 31.92 0.63
CA GLU A 713 25.90 33.11 1.33
C GLU A 713 26.81 32.79 2.53
N ASN A 714 26.74 31.57 3.07
CA ASN A 714 27.35 31.24 4.37
C ASN A 714 28.32 30.05 4.32
N GLU A 715 28.25 29.16 3.32
CA GLU A 715 29.07 27.94 3.23
C GLU A 715 30.57 28.23 3.41
N ASP A 716 31.13 29.14 2.61
CA ASP A 716 32.55 29.54 2.68
C ASP A 716 32.99 30.11 4.04
N ALA A 717 32.06 30.74 4.77
CA ALA A 717 32.35 31.41 6.04
C ALA A 717 32.08 30.52 7.27
N CYS A 718 31.17 29.56 7.12
CA CYS A 718 30.65 28.72 8.20
C CYS A 718 31.25 27.32 8.19
N VAL A 719 31.78 26.83 7.07
CA VAL A 719 32.37 25.50 6.94
C VAL A 719 33.89 25.62 6.88
N THR A 720 34.58 25.01 7.84
CA THR A 720 36.04 24.93 7.86
C THR A 720 36.48 23.50 7.59
N LYS A 721 36.91 23.23 6.35
CA LYS A 721 37.44 21.92 5.93
C LYS A 721 38.86 21.67 6.47
N ASN A 722 39.08 20.49 7.02
CA ASN A 722 40.38 19.99 7.43
C ASN A 722 41.02 19.22 6.27
N GLU A 723 41.70 19.97 5.40
CA GLU A 723 42.28 19.45 4.16
C GLU A 723 43.18 18.23 4.38
N LYS A 724 43.90 18.18 5.51
CA LYS A 724 44.79 17.06 5.81
C LYS A 724 44.03 15.75 6.03
N VAL A 725 42.92 15.80 6.76
CA VAL A 725 42.11 14.61 7.05
C VAL A 725 41.34 14.20 5.80
N TYR A 726 40.77 15.17 5.08
CA TYR A 726 40.06 14.95 3.82
C TYR A 726 40.94 14.26 2.77
N GLN A 727 42.12 14.83 2.47
CA GLN A 727 43.07 14.25 1.51
C GLN A 727 43.59 12.88 1.95
N GLY A 728 43.66 12.65 3.28
CA GLY A 728 43.94 11.34 3.84
C GLY A 728 42.88 10.31 3.45
N LEU A 729 41.59 10.64 3.64
CA LEU A 729 40.48 9.77 3.25
C LEU A 729 40.43 9.53 1.73
N LEU A 730 40.55 10.59 0.91
CA LEU A 730 40.57 10.45 -0.55
C LEU A 730 41.68 9.51 -1.03
N SER A 731 42.87 9.61 -0.43
CA SER A 731 44.00 8.74 -0.74
C SER A 731 43.74 7.28 -0.36
N GLU A 732 42.99 7.04 0.71
CA GLU A 732 42.63 5.69 1.17
C GLU A 732 41.58 5.05 0.27
N LEU A 733 40.60 5.83 -0.21
CA LEU A 733 39.54 5.35 -1.10
C LEU A 733 40.06 5.06 -2.52
N THR A 734 40.96 5.90 -3.04
CA THR A 734 41.53 5.77 -4.40
C THR A 734 42.66 4.73 -4.53
N GLN A 735 43.11 4.13 -3.41
CA GLN A 735 44.16 3.10 -3.39
C GLN A 735 43.63 1.68 -3.14
N ALA A 736 42.34 1.54 -2.82
CA ALA A 736 41.63 0.27 -2.75
C ALA A 736 41.21 -0.19 -4.15
#